data_AF-A0A367LII2-F1
#
_entry.id   AF-A0A367LII2-F1
#
_cell.length_a   1.000
_cell.length_b   1.000
_cell.length_c   1.000
_cell.angle_alpha   90.00
_cell.angle_beta   90.00
_cell.angle_gamma   90.00
#
_symmetry.space_group_name_H-M   'P 1'
#
loop_
_entity.id
_entity.type
_entity.pdbx_description
1 polymer ?
#
loop_
_entity_poly.entity_id
_entity_poly.type
_entity_poly.pdbx_seq_one_letter_code
_entity_poly.pdbx_strand_id
1 'polypeptide(L)'
;MSITPSSSMASTDDQSIDSRQPVFHIGNHDSARDIPLTDLQYGHLLNQGISFATTPITNSHFKARVFKIVSDHLALLDQKDETATSTATSFRAEPILPPLTPDDTGMFPSSAITTYTAVVSPWIDLSSTNPIVASISRQALHLEINYANFCGVRSIIIAGPPRDSCNGGSQGLIQFSRAIHEALTIGNCLSFLIHMPMYREPQDDESIETLSSLERQKLDDKSKVTDVFSSWESWHQIRSVCLYNLRLFVALILPRVMPEKELQSRWFAEPIHYLTMKPHVFQTNKSGYPCLSKQHQEMIVAHMRLKAKPGLLLCNVGPDASQFRAHSPSLLAAPPPVTDQDFPTLAQASGEPRGRPPGRNGHIAYLQWLESQQPPLSNIEFTTLTSFQDWLQSPLQPLSDNLESATYEVFEGDPIKYNRYEDAIVEALTEWKELGLPTSKEGVVVVAVAGSGRGPLVTRALRAAELTGVTIEIWAVEKNPNAYVYLLRQNQTAWGGAVKVVKTDMRAWKGPIVSEGADTGPVYGKVDLLISELLGSFGDNELSPECLDGIQHILAEPYGISIPSSYTAHLSPISNPKVYAEIQTRSAVDINAFDTPWVVRLYALDFVCQRVPDRPRFQQAWEFSHPIPESTLQAMQARRSGGVVGGGGGSMAGAAGANDHNSRFCHLTFVCRCPGVIHGLAGYFESTLYESRMPGDAGAKVEISTHPERIDHKSRDMGSWFPIFFPLKEPLTYPYDTELEVSMWRQTDDTRVCRVKLSESYSYSYLHVETEDWTLSLVNRQTANMSSQQSHPALLIPGPVEFDDASHVGAGFVATFGETLSMLRRLFQTTDGSSQPFVISGSGTLGWDLVAANLMEPGEEALVLSSGYFGDGFADCLEAYGAKVTKLEGPVGGKPQLADIEKALKQKPYKILTVTHVDTSTGVLSDIKSVAAVAKKVSPETLVIVDGVCSVAAEEIAFDEWGLDAVLTASQKAIGCPAGLCISMFSGRAVAAVKARKTEPATYFASMKRWLPIMQNYEAKKPSYFATPSPQLIHALNTALKQILERPLSERFQQHAEAAKKVRKAVTDLGLKTVAIEEGDRSHAMTAIYLPDKVAVTDVLPKLLSKGVIFAGGLHKEIATRYVRFGHMGVSVMDAKRNDVGKAIGALGEALAECGYSKA
;
A
#
# COMPACT_ATOMS: atom_id res chain seq x y z
N MET A 1 11.92 -49.40 -39.32
CA MET A 1 12.00 -50.37 -38.21
C MET A 1 11.09 -49.89 -37.11
N SER A 2 10.04 -50.67 -36.84
CA SER A 2 9.04 -50.45 -35.79
C SER A 2 9.62 -50.81 -34.42
N ILE A 3 9.72 -49.88 -33.47
CA ILE A 3 9.78 -50.20 -32.04
C ILE A 3 9.05 -49.09 -31.26
N THR A 4 7.88 -49.44 -30.75
CA THR A 4 7.18 -48.83 -29.61
C THR A 4 7.97 -49.06 -28.32
N PRO A 5 8.02 -48.09 -27.38
CA PRO A 5 8.32 -48.39 -25.98
C PRO A 5 7.05 -48.41 -25.14
N SER A 6 6.96 -49.49 -24.38
CA SER A 6 5.92 -49.90 -23.43
C SER A 6 5.73 -48.95 -22.25
N SER A 7 4.47 -48.84 -21.83
CA SER A 7 4.01 -48.30 -20.57
C SER A 7 4.45 -49.15 -19.36
N SER A 8 4.34 -48.55 -18.17
CA SER A 8 4.54 -49.10 -16.81
C SER A 8 5.91 -48.91 -16.14
N MET A 9 6.17 -47.67 -15.71
CA MET A 9 6.58 -47.46 -14.32
C MET A 9 5.53 -46.56 -13.68
N ALA A 10 4.73 -47.17 -12.81
CA ALA A 10 3.67 -46.51 -12.08
C ALA A 10 4.23 -45.82 -10.83
N SER A 11 3.74 -44.59 -10.64
CA SER A 11 3.23 -44.05 -9.37
C SER A 11 4.19 -43.93 -8.18
N THR A 12 4.96 -42.84 -8.16
CA THR A 12 5.33 -42.14 -6.91
C THR A 12 5.32 -40.60 -7.02
N ASP A 13 4.63 -40.02 -8.03
CA ASP A 13 4.51 -38.55 -8.20
C ASP A 13 3.06 -38.03 -8.08
N ASP A 14 2.15 -38.82 -7.48
CA ASP A 14 0.72 -38.49 -7.40
C ASP A 14 0.32 -37.80 -6.09
N GLN A 15 1.15 -36.87 -5.61
CA GLN A 15 0.79 -35.96 -4.52
C GLN A 15 1.05 -34.49 -4.93
N SER A 16 -0.09 -33.79 -5.11
CA SER A 16 -0.30 -32.33 -5.19
C SER A 16 -0.22 -31.61 -6.56
N ILE A 17 -0.89 -32.12 -7.59
CA ILE A 17 -1.56 -31.23 -8.59
C ILE A 17 -2.89 -30.78 -7.96
N ASP A 18 -2.83 -29.98 -6.91
CA ASP A 18 -4.01 -29.54 -6.16
C ASP A 18 -4.70 -28.40 -6.92
N SER A 19 -5.81 -28.75 -7.56
CA SER A 19 -6.86 -27.98 -8.24
C SER A 19 -6.53 -26.57 -8.81
N ARG A 20 -6.48 -26.44 -10.15
CA ARG A 20 -6.59 -25.15 -10.87
C ARG A 20 -8.00 -24.52 -10.78
N GLN A 21 -8.87 -25.01 -9.90
CA GLN A 21 -10.26 -24.57 -9.77
C GLN A 21 -10.41 -23.53 -8.64
N PRO A 22 -11.26 -22.51 -8.82
CA PRO A 22 -11.56 -21.56 -7.76
C PRO A 22 -12.25 -22.20 -6.55
N VAL A 23 -11.63 -22.11 -5.37
CA VAL A 23 -12.16 -22.63 -4.09
C VAL A 23 -13.16 -21.64 -3.45
N PHE A 24 -14.23 -22.15 -2.86
CA PHE A 24 -15.25 -21.36 -2.15
C PHE A 24 -14.89 -21.21 -0.66
N HIS A 25 -14.93 -19.97 -0.15
CA HIS A 25 -14.85 -19.72 1.29
C HIS A 25 -16.26 -19.48 1.84
N ILE A 26 -16.82 -20.48 2.52
CA ILE A 26 -18.21 -20.45 2.99
C ILE A 26 -18.24 -19.98 4.45
N GLY A 27 -18.96 -18.88 4.71
CA GLY A 27 -19.19 -18.33 6.03
C GLY A 27 -20.56 -18.66 6.59
N ASN A 28 -20.71 -18.68 7.92
CA ASN A 28 -22.01 -18.85 8.59
C ASN A 28 -22.37 -17.61 9.43
N HIS A 29 -23.58 -17.09 9.24
CA HIS A 29 -24.18 -16.03 10.03
C HIS A 29 -25.55 -16.44 10.58
N ASP A 30 -25.75 -16.13 11.86
CA ASP A 30 -26.96 -16.38 12.61
C ASP A 30 -27.36 -15.08 13.28
N SER A 31 -28.45 -14.48 12.81
CA SER A 31 -28.91 -13.19 13.29
C SER A 31 -29.54 -13.25 14.68
N ALA A 32 -29.91 -14.44 15.18
CA ALA A 32 -30.48 -14.63 16.51
C ALA A 32 -29.40 -14.83 17.60
N ARG A 33 -28.13 -14.89 17.20
CA ARG A 33 -27.02 -15.18 18.11
C ARG A 33 -26.66 -13.97 18.98
N ASP A 34 -26.72 -14.17 20.28
CA ASP A 34 -26.46 -13.12 21.28
C ASP A 34 -25.06 -13.19 21.92
N ILE A 35 -24.39 -14.34 21.82
CA ILE A 35 -23.05 -14.57 22.39
C ILE A 35 -22.13 -15.26 21.37
N PRO A 36 -20.80 -15.07 21.45
CA PRO A 36 -19.85 -15.78 20.59
C PRO A 36 -19.95 -17.30 20.73
N LEU A 37 -19.53 -18.01 19.68
CA LEU A 37 -19.47 -19.46 19.71
C LEU A 37 -18.36 -19.93 20.66
N THR A 38 -18.64 -21.02 21.37
CA THR A 38 -17.58 -21.76 22.09
C THR A 38 -16.62 -22.43 21.10
N ASP A 39 -15.39 -22.70 21.52
CA ASP A 39 -14.37 -23.36 20.67
C ASP A 39 -14.87 -24.70 20.10
N LEU A 40 -15.68 -25.45 20.87
CA LEU A 40 -16.28 -26.70 20.42
C LEU A 40 -17.34 -26.48 19.33
N GLN A 41 -18.21 -25.50 19.49
CA GLN A 41 -19.21 -25.16 18.47
C GLN A 41 -18.54 -24.65 17.20
N TYR A 42 -17.51 -23.82 17.33
CA TYR A 42 -16.75 -23.31 16.20
C TYR A 42 -16.01 -24.44 15.47
N GLY A 43 -15.32 -25.31 16.20
CA GLY A 43 -14.67 -26.50 15.62
C GLY A 43 -15.65 -27.43 14.90
N HIS A 44 -16.88 -27.58 15.40
CA HIS A 44 -17.91 -28.36 14.72
C HIS A 44 -18.35 -27.72 13.40
N LEU A 45 -18.49 -26.39 13.34
CA LEU A 45 -18.79 -25.69 12.09
C LEU A 45 -17.67 -25.91 11.07
N LEU A 46 -16.41 -25.79 11.49
CA LEU A 46 -15.25 -26.03 10.61
C LEU A 46 -15.28 -27.43 9.99
N ASN A 47 -15.58 -28.45 10.80
CA ASN A 47 -15.67 -29.84 10.34
C ASN A 47 -16.82 -30.09 9.35
N GLN A 48 -17.81 -29.21 9.28
CA GLN A 48 -18.91 -29.31 8.32
C GLN A 48 -18.63 -28.57 7.00
N GLY A 49 -17.43 -28.00 6.82
CA GLY A 49 -17.04 -27.28 5.61
C GLY A 49 -17.30 -25.78 5.64
N ILE A 50 -17.60 -25.21 6.82
CA ILE A 50 -17.61 -23.75 7.02
C ILE A 50 -16.17 -23.26 7.21
N SER A 51 -15.77 -22.22 6.50
CA SER A 51 -14.42 -21.63 6.58
C SER A 51 -14.31 -20.53 7.64
N PHE A 52 -15.39 -19.79 7.91
CA PHE A 52 -15.43 -18.73 8.90
C PHE A 52 -16.84 -18.53 9.47
N ALA A 53 -16.96 -17.87 10.62
CA ALA A 53 -18.26 -17.56 11.21
C ALA A 53 -18.32 -16.10 11.63
N THR A 54 -19.52 -15.57 11.71
CA THR A 54 -19.74 -14.25 12.31
C THR A 54 -19.92 -14.35 13.82
N THR A 55 -19.59 -13.27 14.54
CA THR A 55 -19.81 -13.14 15.99
C THR A 55 -20.36 -11.76 16.32
N PRO A 56 -21.36 -11.64 17.21
CA PRO A 56 -21.80 -10.33 17.67
C PRO A 56 -20.71 -9.68 18.55
N ILE A 57 -20.57 -8.35 18.48
CA ILE A 57 -19.64 -7.59 19.33
C ILE A 57 -20.22 -7.40 20.73
N THR A 58 -21.52 -7.08 20.82
CA THR A 58 -22.27 -6.92 22.08
C THR A 58 -23.53 -7.76 22.05
N ASN A 59 -24.24 -7.82 23.17
CA ASN A 59 -25.39 -8.71 23.37
C ASN A 59 -26.67 -7.95 23.72
N SER A 60 -27.74 -8.69 24.01
CA SER A 60 -29.07 -8.17 24.34
C SER A 60 -29.09 -7.39 25.66
N HIS A 61 -28.15 -7.65 26.58
CA HIS A 61 -27.99 -6.85 27.79
C HIS A 61 -27.54 -5.41 27.45
N PHE A 62 -26.54 -5.28 26.56
CA PHE A 62 -26.11 -3.96 26.09
C PHE A 62 -27.25 -3.22 25.36
N LYS A 63 -27.97 -3.91 24.47
CA LYS A 63 -29.16 -3.36 23.79
C LYS A 63 -30.17 -2.82 24.81
N ALA A 64 -30.58 -3.62 25.78
CA ALA A 64 -31.56 -3.23 26.79
C ALA A 64 -31.09 -2.01 27.62
N ARG A 65 -29.80 -1.98 27.97
CA ARG A 65 -29.20 -0.84 28.67
C ARG A 65 -29.29 0.45 27.86
N VAL A 66 -28.90 0.41 26.59
CA VAL A 66 -28.94 1.58 25.70
C VAL A 66 -30.37 2.04 25.48
N PHE A 67 -31.29 1.14 25.16
CA PHE A 67 -32.72 1.45 24.97
C PHE A 67 -33.32 2.11 26.21
N LYS A 68 -33.00 1.62 27.41
CA LYS A 68 -33.45 2.24 28.66
C LYS A 68 -32.93 3.67 28.82
N ILE A 69 -31.65 3.92 28.55
CA ILE A 69 -31.06 5.26 28.64
C ILE A 69 -31.77 6.23 27.68
N VAL A 70 -32.01 5.80 26.44
CA VAL A 70 -32.69 6.63 25.43
C VAL A 70 -34.14 6.89 25.83
N SER A 71 -34.87 5.84 26.22
CA SER A 71 -36.29 5.94 26.61
C SER A 71 -36.48 6.84 27.84
N ASP A 72 -35.65 6.68 28.88
CA ASP A 72 -35.68 7.52 30.08
C ASP A 72 -35.42 9.00 29.72
N HIS A 73 -34.50 9.25 28.77
CA HIS A 73 -34.18 10.61 28.32
C HIS A 73 -35.32 11.22 27.48
N LEU A 74 -35.89 10.48 26.54
CA LEU A 74 -37.02 10.93 25.72
C LEU A 74 -38.26 11.22 26.59
N ALA A 75 -38.56 10.36 27.57
CA ALA A 75 -39.65 10.59 28.53
C ALA A 75 -39.46 11.86 29.37
N LEU A 76 -38.20 12.20 29.71
CA LEU A 76 -37.87 13.41 30.45
C LEU A 76 -38.04 14.68 29.60
N LEU A 77 -37.80 14.59 28.29
CA LEU A 77 -38.09 15.67 27.33
C LEU A 77 -39.60 15.88 27.16
N ASP A 78 -40.36 14.78 26.97
CA ASP A 78 -41.82 14.81 26.87
C ASP A 78 -42.47 15.43 28.13
N GLN A 79 -41.98 15.09 29.34
CA GLN A 79 -42.49 15.66 30.60
C GLN A 79 -42.28 17.18 30.73
N LYS A 80 -41.29 17.74 30.03
CA LYS A 80 -40.96 19.16 30.09
C LYS A 80 -41.58 19.96 28.95
N ASP A 81 -42.36 19.32 28.08
CA ASP A 81 -42.96 19.93 26.87
C ASP A 81 -41.88 20.53 25.95
N GLU A 82 -40.68 19.93 25.95
CA GLU A 82 -39.52 20.38 25.19
C GLU A 82 -39.31 19.47 23.97
N THR A 83 -39.34 20.03 22.76
CA THR A 83 -39.03 19.28 21.54
C THR A 83 -37.51 19.19 21.34
N ALA A 84 -37.02 18.02 20.94
CA ALA A 84 -35.67 17.88 20.40
C ALA A 84 -35.59 18.75 19.13
N THR A 85 -34.78 19.81 19.17
CA THR A 85 -34.73 20.94 18.23
C THR A 85 -35.87 21.97 18.38
N SER A 86 -35.69 22.91 19.31
CA SER A 86 -36.20 24.27 19.11
C SER A 86 -35.03 25.24 19.10
N THR A 87 -35.06 26.20 18.16
CA THR A 87 -34.12 27.33 18.06
C THR A 87 -34.12 28.25 19.28
N ALA A 88 -34.92 27.93 20.32
CA ALA A 88 -35.19 28.77 21.47
C ALA A 88 -34.47 28.34 22.77
N THR A 89 -33.77 27.20 22.80
CA THR A 89 -33.09 26.74 24.03
C THR A 89 -31.62 26.38 23.81
N SER A 90 -30.78 26.95 24.66
CA SER A 90 -29.33 26.75 24.73
C SER A 90 -28.96 25.31 25.09
N PHE A 91 -28.04 24.74 24.31
CA PHE A 91 -27.24 23.51 24.51
C PHE A 91 -27.49 22.76 25.84
N ARG A 92 -28.27 21.67 25.80
CA ARG A 92 -28.28 20.64 26.87
C ARG A 92 -27.38 19.47 26.48
N ALA A 93 -26.73 18.86 27.47
CA ALA A 93 -25.87 17.71 27.28
C ALA A 93 -26.68 16.50 26.80
N GLU A 94 -26.30 15.92 25.66
CA GLU A 94 -26.80 14.64 25.17
C GLU A 94 -26.46 13.52 26.18
N PRO A 95 -27.30 12.47 26.30
CA PRO A 95 -26.96 11.34 27.15
C PRO A 95 -25.67 10.65 26.65
N ILE A 96 -24.76 10.39 27.57
CA ILE A 96 -23.47 9.73 27.30
C ILE A 96 -23.61 8.25 27.62
N LEU A 97 -23.22 7.38 26.69
CA LEU A 97 -23.18 5.94 26.94
C LEU A 97 -21.98 5.57 27.82
N PRO A 98 -22.18 4.88 28.96
CA PRO A 98 -21.08 4.33 29.75
C PRO A 98 -20.27 3.28 28.97
N PRO A 99 -18.99 3.04 29.35
CA PRO A 99 -18.16 2.00 28.76
C PRO A 99 -18.79 0.60 28.80
N LEU A 100 -18.35 -0.28 27.90
CA LEU A 100 -18.73 -1.70 27.92
C LEU A 100 -18.24 -2.37 29.22
N THR A 101 -19.07 -3.26 29.74
CA THR A 101 -18.83 -4.12 30.90
C THR A 101 -18.84 -5.59 30.45
N PRO A 102 -18.33 -6.54 31.26
CA PRO A 102 -18.36 -7.96 30.92
C PRO A 102 -19.76 -8.51 30.64
N ASP A 103 -20.82 -7.91 31.20
CA ASP A 103 -22.20 -8.33 30.94
C ASP A 103 -22.71 -7.88 29.55
N ASP A 104 -22.07 -6.88 28.93
CA ASP A 104 -22.48 -6.32 27.63
C ASP A 104 -21.90 -7.04 26.42
N THR A 105 -20.86 -7.85 26.62
CA THR A 105 -20.15 -8.53 25.55
C THR A 105 -19.59 -9.86 26.00
N GLY A 106 -19.88 -10.91 25.22
CA GLY A 106 -19.22 -12.21 25.38
C GLY A 106 -17.93 -12.32 24.58
N MET A 107 -17.59 -11.32 23.76
CA MET A 107 -16.41 -11.34 22.89
C MET A 107 -15.15 -11.12 23.72
N PHE A 108 -14.13 -11.96 23.51
CA PHE A 108 -12.89 -11.91 24.28
C PHE A 108 -11.69 -12.24 23.37
N PRO A 109 -10.50 -11.62 23.59
CA PRO A 109 -9.29 -11.95 22.83
C PRO A 109 -8.92 -13.44 22.96
N SER A 110 -8.85 -14.16 21.84
CA SER A 110 -8.55 -15.60 21.80
C SER A 110 -7.88 -15.98 20.47
N SER A 111 -7.34 -17.20 20.35
CA SER A 111 -6.76 -17.66 19.08
C SER A 111 -7.78 -17.74 17.93
N ALA A 112 -9.05 -17.99 18.23
CA ALA A 112 -10.13 -18.02 17.25
C ALA A 112 -10.61 -16.62 16.85
N ILE A 113 -10.26 -15.56 17.59
CA ILE A 113 -10.77 -14.20 17.33
C ILE A 113 -10.45 -13.69 15.94
N THR A 114 -9.28 -14.08 15.40
CA THR A 114 -8.81 -13.65 14.07
C THR A 114 -9.51 -14.34 12.91
N THR A 115 -10.25 -15.42 13.17
CA THR A 115 -11.02 -16.17 12.15
C THR A 115 -12.50 -15.80 12.16
N TYR A 116 -12.96 -15.04 13.15
CA TYR A 116 -14.30 -14.47 13.18
C TYR A 116 -14.39 -13.18 12.37
N THR A 117 -15.58 -12.95 11.83
CA THR A 117 -16.02 -11.64 11.36
C THR A 117 -16.98 -11.05 12.39
N ALA A 118 -16.64 -9.93 13.01
CA ALA A 118 -17.50 -9.33 14.00
C ALA A 118 -18.70 -8.60 13.34
N VAL A 119 -19.85 -8.61 13.99
CA VAL A 119 -21.07 -7.96 13.50
C VAL A 119 -21.46 -6.88 14.50
N VAL A 120 -21.57 -5.66 13.98
CA VAL A 120 -22.07 -4.51 14.74
C VAL A 120 -23.57 -4.68 15.00
N SER A 121 -24.00 -4.28 16.18
CA SER A 121 -25.39 -4.35 16.61
C SER A 121 -26.37 -3.77 15.57
N PRO A 122 -27.31 -4.58 15.04
CA PRO A 122 -28.21 -4.14 13.96
C PRO A 122 -29.30 -3.15 14.42
N TRP A 123 -29.47 -2.97 15.74
CA TRP A 123 -30.42 -2.00 16.30
C TRP A 123 -29.88 -0.56 16.32
N ILE A 124 -28.58 -0.37 16.06
CA ILE A 124 -27.93 0.94 15.93
C ILE A 124 -28.47 1.63 14.66
N ASP A 125 -29.01 2.83 14.82
CA ASP A 125 -29.59 3.61 13.71
C ASP A 125 -28.80 4.90 13.48
N LEU A 126 -27.84 4.85 12.56
CA LEU A 126 -27.00 5.98 12.19
C LEU A 126 -27.69 6.95 11.22
N SER A 127 -28.85 6.57 10.67
CA SER A 127 -29.59 7.35 9.68
C SER A 127 -30.84 8.02 10.27
N SER A 128 -31.06 7.90 11.57
CA SER A 128 -32.20 8.51 12.26
C SER A 128 -32.23 10.03 12.04
N THR A 129 -33.42 10.55 11.76
CA THR A 129 -33.65 12.00 11.63
C THR A 129 -33.62 12.71 12.99
N ASN A 130 -33.74 11.97 14.09
CA ASN A 130 -33.59 12.52 15.43
C ASN A 130 -32.11 12.62 15.82
N PRO A 131 -31.60 13.84 16.10
CA PRO A 131 -30.19 14.03 16.41
C PRO A 131 -29.74 13.29 17.68
N ILE A 132 -30.64 13.07 18.66
CA ILE A 132 -30.32 12.33 19.89
C ILE A 132 -30.10 10.86 19.57
N VAL A 133 -31.02 10.24 18.81
CA VAL A 133 -30.90 8.84 18.39
C VAL A 133 -29.65 8.65 17.54
N ALA A 134 -29.43 9.51 16.54
CA ALA A 134 -28.24 9.44 15.69
C ALA A 134 -26.93 9.59 16.51
N SER A 135 -26.89 10.50 17.49
CA SER A 135 -25.70 10.69 18.33
C SER A 135 -25.42 9.49 19.25
N ILE A 136 -26.46 8.92 19.88
CA ILE A 136 -26.32 7.73 20.74
C ILE A 136 -25.94 6.50 19.90
N SER A 137 -26.56 6.31 18.73
CA SER A 137 -26.19 5.27 17.77
C SER A 137 -24.72 5.36 17.38
N ARG A 138 -24.21 6.56 17.11
CA ARG A 138 -22.80 6.80 16.83
C ARG A 138 -21.90 6.48 18.04
N GLN A 139 -22.29 6.87 19.26
CA GLN A 139 -21.55 6.50 20.47
C GLN A 139 -21.49 4.97 20.66
N ALA A 140 -22.60 4.26 20.45
CA ALA A 140 -22.66 2.81 20.54
C ALA A 140 -21.74 2.16 19.49
N LEU A 141 -21.81 2.62 18.24
CA LEU A 141 -20.91 2.17 17.17
C LEU A 141 -19.44 2.34 17.57
N HIS A 142 -19.07 3.50 18.12
CA HIS A 142 -17.69 3.76 18.54
C HIS A 142 -17.23 2.82 19.66
N LEU A 143 -18.11 2.51 20.63
CA LEU A 143 -17.80 1.55 21.69
C LEU A 143 -17.56 0.14 21.13
N GLU A 144 -18.42 -0.31 20.22
CA GLU A 144 -18.30 -1.62 19.57
C GLU A 144 -17.02 -1.73 18.73
N ILE A 145 -16.73 -0.73 17.91
CA ILE A 145 -15.52 -0.71 17.05
C ILE A 145 -14.25 -0.69 17.90
N ASN A 146 -14.19 0.15 18.93
CA ASN A 146 -13.02 0.20 19.81
C ASN A 146 -12.77 -1.15 20.48
N TYR A 147 -13.83 -1.82 20.94
CA TYR A 147 -13.71 -3.12 21.59
C TYR A 147 -13.33 -4.24 20.61
N ALA A 148 -13.90 -4.23 19.40
CA ALA A 148 -13.51 -5.16 18.34
C ALA A 148 -12.03 -4.98 17.93
N ASN A 149 -11.57 -3.73 17.82
CA ASN A 149 -10.17 -3.42 17.54
C ASN A 149 -9.24 -3.92 18.67
N PHE A 150 -9.63 -3.71 19.95
CA PHE A 150 -8.93 -4.26 21.10
C PHE A 150 -8.85 -5.79 21.09
N CYS A 151 -9.93 -6.46 20.69
CA CYS A 151 -9.98 -7.92 20.59
C CYS A 151 -9.15 -8.49 19.43
N GLY A 152 -8.71 -7.67 18.48
CA GLY A 152 -7.89 -8.10 17.35
C GLY A 152 -8.67 -8.80 16.22
N VAL A 153 -9.97 -8.52 16.09
CA VAL A 153 -10.75 -8.95 14.91
C VAL A 153 -10.22 -8.24 13.66
N ARG A 154 -10.31 -8.87 12.48
CA ARG A 154 -9.83 -8.26 11.22
C ARG A 154 -10.89 -7.49 10.45
N SER A 155 -12.13 -7.95 10.52
CA SER A 155 -13.24 -7.48 9.68
C SER A 155 -14.50 -7.30 10.51
N ILE A 156 -15.21 -6.20 10.28
CA ILE A 156 -16.50 -5.92 10.92
C ILE A 156 -17.60 -5.70 9.88
N ILE A 157 -18.80 -6.25 10.13
CA ILE A 157 -19.99 -6.03 9.32
C ILE A 157 -20.86 -4.98 10.01
N ILE A 158 -21.21 -3.92 9.29
CA ILE A 158 -22.13 -2.86 9.72
C ILE A 158 -23.37 -2.95 8.84
N ALA A 159 -24.57 -2.93 9.45
CA ALA A 159 -25.80 -2.86 8.68
C ALA A 159 -25.81 -1.61 7.79
N GLY A 160 -26.18 -1.77 6.51
CA GLY A 160 -26.35 -0.64 5.60
C GLY A 160 -27.48 0.30 6.04
N PRO A 161 -27.58 1.50 5.42
CA PRO A 161 -28.66 2.42 5.72
C PRO A 161 -30.03 1.77 5.47
N PRO A 162 -31.09 2.08 6.24
CA PRO A 162 -32.41 1.48 6.08
C PRO A 162 -33.20 2.04 4.89
N ARG A 163 -32.78 3.19 4.34
CA ARG A 163 -33.41 3.84 3.18
C ARG A 163 -32.34 4.33 2.21
N ASP A 164 -32.70 4.36 0.93
CA ASP A 164 -31.80 4.83 -0.13
C ASP A 164 -31.98 6.33 -0.41
N SER A 165 -30.99 6.94 -1.06
CA SER A 165 -30.89 8.38 -1.36
C SER A 165 -32.13 8.99 -2.04
N CYS A 166 -32.75 8.28 -2.99
CA CYS A 166 -33.83 8.77 -3.84
C CYS A 166 -35.20 8.94 -3.14
N ASN A 167 -35.41 8.33 -1.96
CA ASN A 167 -36.70 8.33 -1.25
C ASN A 167 -36.75 9.31 -0.06
N GLY A 168 -36.12 10.49 -0.19
CA GLY A 168 -36.14 11.53 0.85
C GLY A 168 -35.14 11.34 2.00
N GLY A 169 -34.13 10.48 1.82
CA GLY A 169 -33.17 10.06 2.84
C GLY A 169 -31.78 10.71 2.79
N SER A 170 -31.57 11.78 2.00
CA SER A 170 -30.23 12.35 1.79
C SER A 170 -29.53 12.76 3.09
N GLN A 171 -30.26 13.34 4.05
CA GLN A 171 -29.70 13.71 5.36
C GLN A 171 -29.26 12.49 6.18
N GLY A 172 -30.10 11.46 6.27
CA GLY A 172 -29.79 10.24 7.03
C GLY A 172 -28.63 9.45 6.42
N LEU A 173 -28.51 9.45 5.09
CA LEU A 173 -27.40 8.83 4.39
C LEU A 173 -26.09 9.60 4.60
N ILE A 174 -26.09 10.93 4.55
CA ILE A 174 -24.89 11.74 4.87
C ILE A 174 -24.42 11.49 6.32
N GLN A 175 -25.36 11.42 7.26
CA GLN A 175 -25.04 11.13 8.66
C GLN A 175 -24.42 9.74 8.82
N PHE A 176 -24.99 8.73 8.16
CA PHE A 176 -24.43 7.38 8.09
C PHE A 176 -23.00 7.43 7.55
N SER A 177 -22.78 8.04 6.38
CA SER A 177 -21.47 8.12 5.75
C SER A 177 -20.43 8.83 6.63
N ARG A 178 -20.81 9.90 7.32
CA ARG A 178 -19.93 10.58 8.28
C ARG A 178 -19.58 9.68 9.47
N ALA A 179 -20.54 8.96 10.02
CA ALA A 179 -20.29 8.01 11.11
C ALA A 179 -19.33 6.89 10.67
N ILE A 180 -19.44 6.39 9.43
CA ILE A 180 -18.49 5.41 8.87
C ILE A 180 -17.09 6.02 8.69
N HIS A 181 -16.98 7.26 8.22
CA HIS A 181 -15.70 7.95 8.09
C HIS A 181 -14.99 8.15 9.45
N GLU A 182 -15.74 8.55 10.49
CA GLU A 182 -15.25 8.64 11.87
C GLU A 182 -14.80 7.26 12.38
N ALA A 183 -15.63 6.24 12.19
CA ALA A 183 -15.37 4.85 12.55
C ALA A 183 -14.09 4.29 11.92
N LEU A 184 -13.83 4.58 10.64
CA LEU A 184 -12.59 4.20 9.95
C LEU A 184 -11.34 4.75 10.64
N THR A 185 -11.42 5.94 11.24
CA THR A 185 -10.31 6.57 11.98
C THR A 185 -10.07 5.89 13.33
N ILE A 186 -11.14 5.45 13.98
CA ILE A 186 -11.10 4.77 15.29
C ILE A 186 -10.54 3.34 15.14
N GLY A 187 -11.06 2.56 14.19
CA GLY A 187 -10.64 1.19 13.93
C GLY A 187 -9.52 1.10 12.90
N ASN A 188 -8.31 1.57 13.23
CA ASN A 188 -7.19 1.67 12.28
C ASN A 188 -6.72 0.33 11.65
N CYS A 189 -6.92 -0.79 12.33
CA CYS A 189 -6.55 -2.13 11.85
C CYS A 189 -7.73 -2.94 11.30
N LEU A 190 -8.95 -2.39 11.35
CA LEU A 190 -10.17 -3.08 10.91
C LEU A 190 -10.48 -2.83 9.44
N SER A 191 -11.02 -3.86 8.79
CA SER A 191 -11.74 -3.74 7.51
C SER A 191 -13.24 -3.57 7.80
N PHE A 192 -13.87 -2.62 7.12
CA PHE A 192 -15.27 -2.23 7.32
C PHE A 192 -16.11 -2.76 6.18
N LEU A 193 -17.14 -3.55 6.48
CA LEU A 193 -18.02 -4.13 5.49
C LEU A 193 -19.42 -3.56 5.69
N ILE A 194 -19.89 -2.78 4.72
CA ILE A 194 -21.27 -2.28 4.75
C ILE A 194 -22.19 -3.35 4.14
N HIS A 195 -23.12 -3.84 4.94
CA HIS A 195 -24.06 -4.89 4.56
C HIS A 195 -25.24 -4.31 3.81
N MET A 196 -25.20 -4.36 2.48
CA MET A 196 -26.18 -3.69 1.62
C MET A 196 -26.87 -4.67 0.68
N PRO A 197 -28.17 -4.49 0.41
CA PRO A 197 -28.83 -5.22 -0.65
C PRO A 197 -28.37 -4.76 -2.03
N MET A 198 -28.38 -5.68 -3.00
CA MET A 198 -28.14 -5.34 -4.40
C MET A 198 -29.16 -4.31 -4.92
N TYR A 199 -30.42 -4.52 -4.56
CA TYR A 199 -31.53 -3.58 -4.67
C TYR A 199 -32.59 -3.97 -3.63
N ARG A 200 -33.48 -3.06 -3.23
CA ARG A 200 -34.51 -3.34 -2.22
C ARG A 200 -35.73 -4.04 -2.83
N GLU A 201 -36.00 -5.27 -2.40
CA GLU A 201 -37.20 -6.00 -2.80
C GLU A 201 -38.44 -5.54 -1.99
N PRO A 202 -39.63 -5.35 -2.60
CA PRO A 202 -40.83 -4.88 -1.90
C PRO A 202 -41.36 -5.81 -0.79
N GLN A 203 -40.82 -7.02 -0.66
CA GLN A 203 -41.31 -8.07 0.25
C GLN A 203 -40.37 -8.33 1.44
N ASP A 204 -39.22 -7.65 1.51
CA ASP A 204 -38.09 -8.02 2.39
C ASP A 204 -38.04 -7.20 3.71
N ASP A 205 -39.20 -6.75 4.21
CA ASP A 205 -39.34 -6.04 5.49
C ASP A 205 -39.24 -7.00 6.70
N GLU A 206 -38.06 -7.59 6.91
CA GLU A 206 -37.68 -8.03 8.25
C GLU A 206 -37.46 -6.78 9.11
N SER A 207 -38.52 -6.30 9.77
CA SER A 207 -38.43 -5.11 10.63
C SER A 207 -37.62 -5.40 11.89
N ILE A 208 -36.33 -5.10 11.85
CA ILE A 208 -35.46 -5.11 13.03
C ILE A 208 -35.85 -3.93 13.92
N GLU A 209 -36.05 -4.20 15.21
CA GLU A 209 -36.27 -3.14 16.20
C GLU A 209 -35.00 -2.28 16.34
N THR A 210 -35.04 -1.05 15.83
CA THR A 210 -33.97 -0.06 15.94
C THR A 210 -34.23 0.93 17.05
N LEU A 211 -33.25 1.75 17.44
CA LEU A 211 -33.46 2.82 18.42
C LEU A 211 -34.56 3.82 18.02
N SER A 212 -34.76 4.05 16.72
CA SER A 212 -35.83 4.91 16.21
C SER A 212 -37.23 4.33 16.46
N SER A 213 -37.36 3.05 16.82
CA SER A 213 -38.65 2.46 17.23
C SER A 213 -39.22 3.06 18.52
N LEU A 214 -38.39 3.75 19.32
CA LEU A 214 -38.83 4.50 20.51
C LEU A 214 -39.62 5.77 20.14
N GLU A 215 -39.65 6.16 18.87
CA GLU A 215 -40.32 7.35 18.38
C GLU A 215 -41.77 7.06 17.94
N ARG A 216 -42.70 7.96 18.26
CA ARG A 216 -44.14 7.79 17.92
C ARG A 216 -44.49 8.15 16.46
N GLN A 217 -43.57 8.71 15.69
CA GLN A 217 -43.85 9.12 14.30
C GLN A 217 -43.79 7.91 13.35
N LYS A 218 -44.96 7.42 12.95
CA LYS A 218 -45.08 6.58 11.74
C LYS A 218 -44.71 7.42 10.52
N LEU A 219 -43.55 7.13 9.94
CA LEU A 219 -43.18 7.66 8.63
C LEU A 219 -44.11 7.03 7.57
N ASP A 220 -44.71 7.89 6.75
CA ASP A 220 -45.64 7.52 5.69
C ASP A 220 -44.82 6.94 4.51
N ASP A 221 -44.79 5.61 4.35
CA ASP A 221 -44.13 4.95 3.20
C ASP A 221 -45.00 5.11 1.95
N LYS A 222 -44.82 6.25 1.27
CA LYS A 222 -45.45 6.54 -0.01
C LYS A 222 -44.40 6.78 -1.09
N SER A 223 -43.72 5.72 -1.53
CA SER A 223 -43.29 5.63 -2.93
C SER A 223 -43.38 4.17 -3.41
N LYS A 224 -44.09 3.96 -4.52
CA LYS A 224 -44.39 2.65 -5.13
C LYS A 224 -43.42 2.29 -6.27
N VAL A 225 -42.34 3.05 -6.46
CA VAL A 225 -41.40 2.87 -7.56
C VAL A 225 -40.08 2.40 -6.97
N THR A 226 -39.74 1.14 -7.22
CA THR A 226 -38.43 0.57 -6.87
C THR A 226 -37.44 0.96 -7.95
N ASP A 227 -36.58 1.94 -7.67
CA ASP A 227 -35.38 2.16 -8.48
C ASP A 227 -34.36 1.07 -8.12
N VAL A 228 -33.93 0.27 -9.10
CA VAL A 228 -33.00 -0.84 -8.87
C VAL A 228 -31.56 -0.34 -8.63
N PHE A 229 -31.23 0.89 -9.01
CA PHE A 229 -29.88 1.45 -8.84
C PHE A 229 -29.68 2.22 -7.52
N SER A 230 -30.76 2.53 -6.80
CA SER A 230 -30.73 3.39 -5.61
C SER A 230 -29.79 2.88 -4.49
N SER A 231 -29.72 1.56 -4.32
CA SER A 231 -28.84 0.93 -3.32
C SER A 231 -27.36 1.08 -3.71
N TRP A 232 -27.04 0.98 -5.00
CA TRP A 232 -25.69 1.21 -5.51
C TRP A 232 -25.29 2.69 -5.42
N GLU A 233 -26.21 3.61 -5.73
CA GLU A 233 -25.96 5.06 -5.57
C GLU A 233 -25.71 5.43 -4.10
N SER A 234 -26.45 4.80 -3.18
CA SER A 234 -26.24 4.98 -1.74
C SER A 234 -24.85 4.49 -1.32
N TRP A 235 -24.40 3.34 -1.83
CA TRP A 235 -23.03 2.87 -1.65
C TRP A 235 -22.01 3.85 -2.22
N HIS A 236 -22.23 4.35 -3.45
CA HIS A 236 -21.37 5.35 -4.06
C HIS A 236 -21.19 6.59 -3.17
N GLN A 237 -22.29 7.11 -2.60
CA GLN A 237 -22.23 8.24 -1.67
C GLN A 237 -21.42 7.92 -0.40
N ILE A 238 -21.59 6.71 0.16
CA ILE A 238 -20.83 6.26 1.35
C ILE A 238 -19.33 6.23 1.03
N ARG A 239 -18.92 5.56 -0.05
CA ARG A 239 -17.49 5.44 -0.41
C ARG A 239 -16.87 6.78 -0.79
N SER A 240 -17.63 7.68 -1.44
CA SER A 240 -17.17 9.02 -1.81
C SER A 240 -16.90 9.89 -0.58
N VAL A 241 -17.81 9.93 0.40
CA VAL A 241 -17.60 10.64 1.67
C VAL A 241 -16.44 10.04 2.46
N CYS A 242 -16.25 8.73 2.39
CA CYS A 242 -15.12 8.04 3.02
C CYS A 242 -13.81 8.15 2.23
N LEU A 243 -13.75 8.99 1.19
CA LEU A 243 -12.56 9.24 0.36
C LEU A 243 -11.96 7.95 -0.22
N TYR A 244 -12.82 7.03 -0.69
CA TYR A 244 -12.43 5.78 -1.33
C TYR A 244 -11.43 4.95 -0.49
N ASN A 245 -11.64 4.91 0.83
CA ASN A 245 -10.74 4.20 1.73
C ASN A 245 -10.58 2.71 1.35
N LEU A 246 -9.34 2.24 1.17
CA LEU A 246 -9.03 0.86 0.78
C LEU A 246 -9.44 -0.21 1.81
N ARG A 247 -9.86 0.18 3.02
CA ARG A 247 -10.39 -0.72 4.06
C ARG A 247 -11.92 -0.79 4.09
N LEU A 248 -12.61 -0.08 3.21
CA LEU A 248 -14.06 -0.03 3.13
C LEU A 248 -14.54 -0.95 1.99
N PHE A 249 -15.35 -1.94 2.34
CA PHE A 249 -15.86 -2.98 1.47
C PHE A 249 -17.39 -3.09 1.57
N VAL A 250 -17.96 -3.87 0.65
CA VAL A 250 -19.38 -4.22 0.66
C VAL A 250 -19.56 -5.70 1.02
N ALA A 251 -20.50 -5.99 1.92
CA ALA A 251 -21.11 -7.30 2.04
C ALA A 251 -22.44 -7.24 1.29
N LEU A 252 -22.49 -7.79 0.08
CA LEU A 252 -23.59 -7.63 -0.86
C LEU A 252 -24.64 -8.73 -0.64
N ILE A 253 -25.87 -8.36 -0.28
CA ILE A 253 -26.99 -9.29 -0.14
C ILE A 253 -27.56 -9.58 -1.52
N LEU A 254 -27.52 -10.85 -1.90
CA LEU A 254 -28.09 -11.32 -3.15
C LEU A 254 -29.63 -11.33 -3.06
N PRO A 255 -30.33 -10.78 -4.06
CA PRO A 255 -31.79 -10.74 -4.09
C PRO A 255 -32.37 -12.10 -4.45
N ARG A 256 -33.67 -12.30 -4.26
CA ARG A 256 -34.37 -13.50 -4.75
C ARG A 256 -34.38 -13.56 -6.29
N VAL A 257 -34.55 -12.42 -6.95
CA VAL A 257 -34.56 -12.28 -8.40
C VAL A 257 -33.36 -11.45 -8.85
N MET A 258 -32.53 -11.99 -9.75
CA MET A 258 -31.37 -11.25 -10.23
C MET A 258 -31.79 -10.09 -11.15
N PRO A 259 -31.19 -8.90 -11.02
CA PRO A 259 -31.51 -7.74 -11.86
C PRO A 259 -30.86 -7.85 -13.24
N GLU A 260 -31.00 -6.82 -14.08
CA GLU A 260 -30.35 -6.72 -15.39
C GLU A 260 -28.81 -6.74 -15.27
N LYS A 261 -28.13 -7.09 -16.37
CA LYS A 261 -26.67 -7.31 -16.38
C LYS A 261 -25.90 -6.02 -16.10
N GLU A 262 -26.47 -4.86 -16.40
CA GLU A 262 -25.93 -3.53 -16.13
C GLU A 262 -25.71 -3.33 -14.62
N LEU A 263 -26.72 -3.57 -13.80
CA LEU A 263 -26.58 -3.46 -12.33
C LEU A 263 -25.64 -4.54 -11.77
N GLN A 264 -25.67 -5.76 -12.32
CA GLN A 264 -24.71 -6.81 -11.92
C GLN A 264 -23.26 -6.37 -12.20
N SER A 265 -23.00 -5.72 -13.34
CA SER A 265 -21.68 -5.25 -13.74
C SER A 265 -21.20 -4.08 -12.87
N ARG A 266 -22.11 -3.19 -12.46
CA ARG A 266 -21.81 -2.13 -11.47
C ARG A 266 -21.27 -2.72 -10.18
N TRP A 267 -21.98 -3.68 -9.60
CA TRP A 267 -21.56 -4.33 -8.35
C TRP A 267 -20.28 -5.14 -8.53
N PHE A 268 -20.08 -5.78 -9.69
CA PHE A 268 -18.84 -6.52 -9.99
C PHE A 268 -17.58 -5.63 -9.95
N ALA A 269 -17.71 -4.33 -10.27
CA ALA A 269 -16.61 -3.36 -10.18
C ALA A 269 -16.32 -2.89 -8.74
N GLU A 270 -17.25 -3.08 -7.81
CA GLU A 270 -17.13 -2.58 -6.43
C GLU A 270 -16.28 -3.52 -5.55
N PRO A 271 -15.69 -3.02 -4.44
CA PRO A 271 -14.90 -3.83 -3.53
C PRO A 271 -15.80 -4.73 -2.65
N ILE A 272 -16.33 -5.81 -3.25
CA ILE A 272 -17.16 -6.81 -2.56
C ILE A 272 -16.28 -7.78 -1.79
N HIS A 273 -16.56 -7.92 -0.50
CA HIS A 273 -15.86 -8.86 0.39
C HIS A 273 -16.71 -10.09 0.70
N TYR A 274 -18.04 -9.94 0.79
CA TYR A 274 -18.96 -11.08 0.93
C TYR A 274 -20.13 -11.00 -0.06
N LEU A 275 -20.53 -12.16 -0.57
CA LEU A 275 -21.83 -12.38 -1.19
C LEU A 275 -22.73 -13.05 -0.16
N THR A 276 -23.65 -12.29 0.42
CA THR A 276 -24.58 -12.74 1.43
C THR A 276 -25.78 -13.44 0.79
N MET A 277 -26.07 -14.66 1.24
CA MET A 277 -27.21 -15.47 0.80
C MET A 277 -28.20 -15.67 1.94
N LYS A 278 -29.40 -15.12 1.78
CA LYS A 278 -30.55 -15.34 2.67
C LYS A 278 -31.36 -16.58 2.27
N PRO A 279 -32.28 -17.10 3.11
CA PRO A 279 -33.07 -18.28 2.80
C PRO A 279 -33.85 -18.19 1.48
N HIS A 280 -34.40 -17.02 1.16
CA HIS A 280 -35.24 -16.80 -0.03
C HIS A 280 -34.47 -16.88 -1.37
N VAL A 281 -33.13 -16.78 -1.35
CA VAL A 281 -32.28 -16.87 -2.55
C VAL A 281 -32.28 -18.30 -3.10
N PHE A 282 -32.43 -19.30 -2.22
CA PHE A 282 -32.46 -20.70 -2.58
C PHE A 282 -33.86 -21.13 -3.03
N GLN A 283 -33.90 -21.82 -4.17
CA GLN A 283 -35.11 -22.47 -4.69
C GLN A 283 -35.03 -23.96 -4.39
N THR A 284 -36.17 -24.62 -4.18
CA THR A 284 -36.19 -26.07 -3.97
C THR A 284 -36.30 -26.77 -5.32
N ASN A 285 -35.38 -27.68 -5.63
CA ASN A 285 -35.48 -28.52 -6.83
C ASN A 285 -36.58 -29.59 -6.66
N LYS A 286 -36.93 -30.30 -7.74
CA LYS A 286 -37.97 -31.36 -7.70
C LYS A 286 -37.64 -32.49 -6.71
N SER A 287 -36.36 -32.70 -6.41
CA SER A 287 -35.88 -33.69 -5.44
C SER A 287 -35.87 -33.19 -3.98
N GLY A 288 -36.30 -31.95 -3.73
CA GLY A 288 -36.38 -31.38 -2.38
C GLY A 288 -35.09 -30.74 -1.84
N TYR A 289 -34.06 -30.55 -2.67
CA TYR A 289 -32.78 -29.92 -2.31
C TYR A 289 -32.76 -28.42 -2.65
N PRO A 290 -32.03 -27.60 -1.87
CA PRO A 290 -31.82 -26.19 -2.20
C PRO A 290 -30.89 -26.05 -3.40
N CYS A 291 -31.25 -25.16 -4.32
CA CYS A 291 -30.45 -24.83 -5.50
C CYS A 291 -30.58 -23.34 -5.83
N LEU A 292 -29.59 -22.80 -6.54
CA LEU A 292 -29.57 -21.42 -7.02
C LEU A 292 -30.01 -21.37 -8.48
N SER A 293 -30.62 -20.26 -8.90
CA SER A 293 -30.93 -20.05 -10.32
C SER A 293 -29.65 -19.94 -11.16
N LYS A 294 -29.75 -20.18 -12.47
CA LYS A 294 -28.59 -20.09 -13.38
C LYS A 294 -27.91 -18.71 -13.34
N GLN A 295 -28.69 -17.64 -13.21
CA GLN A 295 -28.15 -16.28 -13.12
C GLN A 295 -27.30 -16.05 -11.85
N HIS A 296 -27.71 -16.61 -10.71
CA HIS A 296 -26.90 -16.57 -9.49
C HIS A 296 -25.61 -17.37 -9.66
N GLN A 297 -25.68 -18.56 -10.28
CA GLN A 297 -24.50 -19.38 -10.56
C GLN A 297 -23.52 -18.63 -11.46
N GLU A 298 -23.99 -17.99 -12.54
CA GLU A 298 -23.17 -17.17 -13.43
C GLU A 298 -22.48 -16.02 -12.69
N MET A 299 -23.21 -15.32 -11.82
CA MET A 299 -22.63 -14.24 -11.01
C MET A 299 -21.53 -14.77 -10.08
N ILE A 300 -21.78 -15.87 -9.36
CA ILE A 300 -20.80 -16.48 -8.46
C ILE A 300 -19.56 -16.89 -9.25
N VAL A 301 -19.72 -17.58 -10.38
CA VAL A 301 -18.61 -17.99 -11.27
C VAL A 301 -17.76 -16.78 -11.68
N ALA A 302 -18.40 -15.66 -12.04
CA ALA A 302 -17.68 -14.43 -12.39
C ALA A 302 -16.88 -13.87 -11.20
N HIS A 303 -17.48 -13.79 -10.02
CA HIS A 303 -16.81 -13.25 -8.82
C HIS A 303 -15.69 -14.16 -8.31
N MET A 304 -15.78 -15.48 -8.50
CA MET A 304 -14.75 -16.43 -8.09
C MET A 304 -13.48 -16.36 -8.96
N ARG A 305 -13.52 -15.62 -10.07
CA ARG A 305 -12.35 -15.32 -10.91
C ARG A 305 -11.62 -14.03 -10.49
N LEU A 306 -12.13 -13.30 -9.51
CA LEU A 306 -11.44 -12.15 -8.91
C LEU A 306 -10.25 -12.62 -8.06
N LYS A 307 -9.14 -11.88 -8.11
CA LYS A 307 -7.94 -12.08 -7.28
C LYS A 307 -8.29 -12.03 -5.79
N ALA A 308 -9.12 -11.07 -5.40
CA ALA A 308 -9.75 -11.02 -4.09
C ALA A 308 -11.18 -11.55 -4.21
N LYS A 309 -11.32 -12.88 -4.27
CA LYS A 309 -12.63 -13.54 -4.34
C LYS A 309 -13.45 -13.27 -3.07
N PRO A 310 -14.73 -12.89 -3.20
CA PRO A 310 -15.58 -12.67 -2.04
C PRO A 310 -15.92 -14.00 -1.36
N GLY A 311 -16.04 -13.99 -0.03
CA GLY A 311 -16.59 -15.13 0.71
C GLY A 311 -18.10 -15.28 0.47
N LEU A 312 -18.61 -16.50 0.51
CA LEU A 312 -20.05 -16.78 0.44
C LEU A 312 -20.60 -16.80 1.87
N LEU A 313 -21.34 -15.77 2.28
CA LEU A 313 -21.89 -15.68 3.64
C LEU A 313 -23.32 -16.24 3.67
N LEU A 314 -23.50 -17.39 4.31
CA LEU A 314 -24.81 -17.98 4.55
C LEU A 314 -25.47 -17.31 5.76
N CYS A 315 -26.56 -16.57 5.56
CA CYS A 315 -27.28 -15.87 6.61
C CYS A 315 -28.58 -16.58 6.97
N ASN A 316 -28.70 -17.07 8.20
CA ASN A 316 -29.85 -17.84 8.70
C ASN A 316 -30.16 -19.10 7.88
N VAL A 317 -29.16 -19.57 7.12
CA VAL A 317 -29.14 -20.81 6.36
C VAL A 317 -27.86 -21.54 6.72
N GLY A 318 -27.93 -22.86 6.91
CA GLY A 318 -26.76 -23.64 7.32
C GLY A 318 -26.97 -24.35 8.66
N PRO A 319 -25.91 -24.95 9.21
CA PRO A 319 -25.98 -25.71 10.45
C PRO A 319 -26.18 -24.80 11.66
N ASP A 320 -27.16 -25.16 12.48
CA ASP A 320 -27.48 -24.47 13.72
C ASP A 320 -26.48 -24.85 14.82
N ALA A 321 -25.61 -23.90 15.16
CA ALA A 321 -24.56 -24.10 16.15
C ALA A 321 -25.08 -24.34 17.57
N SER A 322 -26.33 -23.94 17.87
CA SER A 322 -26.96 -24.16 19.17
C SER A 322 -27.31 -25.63 19.44
N GLN A 323 -27.39 -26.46 18.39
CA GLN A 323 -27.75 -27.87 18.50
C GLN A 323 -26.57 -28.78 18.83
N PHE A 324 -25.34 -28.27 18.80
CA PHE A 324 -24.13 -29.06 19.06
C PHE A 324 -23.87 -29.20 20.57
N ARG A 325 -23.69 -30.45 21.02
CA ARG A 325 -23.35 -30.79 22.41
C ARG A 325 -21.97 -31.46 22.45
N ALA A 326 -21.34 -31.49 23.63
CA ALA A 326 -20.02 -32.10 23.82
C ALA A 326 -19.91 -33.59 23.39
N HIS A 327 -21.05 -34.30 23.28
CA HIS A 327 -21.12 -35.69 22.84
C HIS A 327 -21.62 -35.86 21.39
N SER A 328 -21.83 -34.77 20.65
CA SER A 328 -22.21 -34.86 19.24
C SER A 328 -21.06 -35.50 18.44
N PRO A 329 -21.29 -36.55 17.65
CA PRO A 329 -20.23 -37.21 16.91
C PRO A 329 -19.55 -36.20 15.97
N SER A 330 -18.25 -35.98 16.18
CA SER A 330 -17.41 -35.27 15.23
C SER A 330 -17.31 -36.16 14.00
N LEU A 331 -17.98 -35.79 12.90
CA LEU A 331 -17.89 -36.49 11.63
C LEU A 331 -16.47 -36.28 11.07
N LEU A 332 -15.50 -37.06 11.55
CA LEU A 332 -14.11 -37.12 11.06
C LEU A 332 -13.97 -37.95 9.77
N ALA A 333 -15.09 -38.44 9.21
CA ALA A 333 -15.08 -39.16 7.93
C ALA A 333 -15.22 -38.16 6.78
N ALA A 334 -14.28 -38.19 5.83
CA ALA A 334 -14.42 -37.49 4.56
C ALA A 334 -15.76 -37.92 3.92
N PRO A 335 -16.66 -36.96 3.60
CA PRO A 335 -17.98 -37.31 3.08
C PRO A 335 -17.87 -37.96 1.69
N PRO A 336 -18.81 -38.85 1.32
CA PRO A 336 -18.83 -39.42 -0.02
C PRO A 336 -19.00 -38.32 -1.09
N PRO A 337 -18.41 -38.52 -2.29
CA PRO A 337 -18.50 -37.55 -3.38
C PRO A 337 -19.95 -37.35 -3.80
N VAL A 338 -20.36 -36.09 -3.90
CA VAL A 338 -21.68 -35.67 -4.38
C VAL A 338 -21.70 -35.81 -5.90
N THR A 339 -22.73 -36.43 -6.46
CA THR A 339 -22.82 -36.72 -7.90
C THR A 339 -23.84 -35.82 -8.60
N ASP A 340 -23.76 -35.69 -9.93
CA ASP A 340 -24.73 -34.94 -10.74
C ASP A 340 -26.18 -35.48 -10.62
N GLN A 341 -26.34 -36.73 -10.17
CA GLN A 341 -27.65 -37.33 -9.88
C GLN A 341 -28.29 -36.78 -8.61
N ASP A 342 -27.50 -36.24 -7.67
CA ASP A 342 -27.97 -35.69 -6.39
C ASP A 342 -28.51 -34.26 -6.53
N PHE A 343 -27.98 -33.49 -7.50
CA PHE A 343 -28.36 -32.09 -7.76
C PHE A 343 -28.64 -31.82 -9.25
N PRO A 344 -29.69 -32.43 -9.85
CA PRO A 344 -30.04 -32.16 -11.24
C PRO A 344 -30.46 -30.69 -11.44
N THR A 345 -30.12 -30.12 -12.59
CA THR A 345 -30.55 -28.75 -12.94
C THR A 345 -32.09 -28.64 -12.92
N LEU A 346 -32.62 -27.45 -12.64
CA LEU A 346 -34.08 -27.19 -12.55
C LEU A 346 -34.86 -27.69 -13.80
N ALA A 347 -34.20 -27.79 -14.96
CA ALA A 347 -34.77 -28.25 -16.22
C ALA A 347 -34.65 -29.77 -16.47
N GLN A 348 -33.73 -30.50 -15.84
CA GLN A 348 -33.33 -31.86 -16.26
C GLN A 348 -33.92 -33.04 -15.46
N ALA A 349 -34.69 -32.82 -14.39
CA ALA A 349 -35.19 -33.93 -13.56
C ALA A 349 -36.59 -34.44 -13.97
N SER A 350 -36.63 -35.65 -14.55
CA SER A 350 -37.81 -36.54 -14.66
C SER A 350 -37.59 -37.79 -13.79
N GLY A 351 -37.97 -37.76 -12.51
CA GLY A 351 -37.83 -38.90 -11.60
C GLY A 351 -38.34 -38.62 -10.19
N GLU A 352 -38.73 -39.68 -9.46
CA GLU A 352 -39.31 -39.65 -8.11
C GLU A 352 -38.33 -39.11 -7.03
N PRO A 353 -38.84 -38.44 -5.98
CA PRO A 353 -38.02 -37.87 -4.90
C PRO A 353 -37.36 -38.95 -4.06
N ARG A 354 -36.02 -38.97 -4.01
CA ARG A 354 -35.24 -39.80 -3.07
C ARG A 354 -35.09 -39.07 -1.73
N GLY A 355 -35.28 -39.79 -0.61
CA GLY A 355 -35.24 -39.23 0.74
C GLY A 355 -33.89 -38.61 1.13
N ARG A 356 -33.92 -37.61 2.04
CA ARG A 356 -32.73 -36.90 2.55
C ARG A 356 -31.69 -37.88 3.13
N PRO A 357 -30.40 -37.83 2.72
CA PRO A 357 -29.35 -38.53 3.44
C PRO A 357 -29.23 -37.95 4.87
N PRO A 358 -29.15 -38.79 5.90
CA PRO A 358 -29.09 -38.33 7.28
C PRO A 358 -27.73 -37.65 7.57
N GLY A 359 -27.75 -36.43 8.11
CA GLY A 359 -26.58 -35.80 8.75
C GLY A 359 -25.84 -34.68 8.00
N ARG A 360 -26.28 -34.26 6.79
CA ARG A 360 -25.61 -33.18 6.02
C ARG A 360 -26.54 -31.99 5.77
N ASN A 361 -26.05 -30.76 5.93
CA ASN A 361 -26.83 -29.57 5.57
C ASN A 361 -26.94 -29.45 4.04
N GLY A 362 -28.17 -29.41 3.51
CA GLY A 362 -28.42 -29.39 2.07
C GLY A 362 -27.84 -28.18 1.33
N HIS A 363 -27.74 -27.02 1.98
CA HIS A 363 -27.19 -25.80 1.36
C HIS A 363 -25.67 -25.89 1.19
N ILE A 364 -24.96 -26.40 2.20
CA ILE A 364 -23.50 -26.60 2.13
C ILE A 364 -23.16 -27.64 1.06
N ALA A 365 -23.88 -28.76 1.04
CA ALA A 365 -23.67 -29.81 0.04
C ALA A 365 -23.86 -29.28 -1.39
N TYR A 366 -24.85 -28.42 -1.61
CA TYR A 366 -25.08 -27.77 -2.90
C TYR A 366 -23.95 -26.81 -3.29
N LEU A 367 -23.44 -25.99 -2.36
CA LEU A 367 -22.32 -25.07 -2.65
C LEU A 367 -21.02 -25.81 -2.94
N GLN A 368 -20.73 -26.90 -2.23
CA GLN A 368 -19.58 -27.76 -2.51
C GLN A 368 -19.70 -28.46 -3.87
N TRP A 369 -20.91 -28.86 -4.26
CA TRP A 369 -21.15 -29.34 -5.62
C TRP A 369 -20.90 -28.23 -6.64
N LEU A 370 -21.43 -27.01 -6.42
CA LEU A 370 -21.23 -25.87 -7.33
C LEU A 370 -19.75 -25.47 -7.47
N GLU A 371 -18.97 -25.60 -6.40
CA GLU A 371 -17.51 -25.45 -6.40
C GLU A 371 -16.83 -26.49 -7.31
N SER A 372 -17.21 -27.77 -7.21
CA SER A 372 -16.65 -28.83 -8.07
C SER A 372 -16.96 -28.65 -9.56
N GLN A 373 -18.06 -27.96 -9.86
CA GLN A 373 -18.48 -27.63 -11.23
C GLN A 373 -17.81 -26.36 -11.79
N GLN A 374 -16.95 -25.68 -11.02
CA GLN A 374 -16.26 -24.49 -11.51
C GLN A 374 -15.29 -24.86 -12.65
N PRO A 375 -15.30 -24.11 -13.77
CA PRO A 375 -14.33 -24.32 -14.83
C PRO A 375 -12.91 -24.05 -14.30
N PRO A 376 -11.92 -24.88 -14.63
CA PRO A 376 -10.54 -24.64 -14.25
C PRO A 376 -10.00 -23.37 -14.94
N LEU A 377 -9.07 -22.69 -14.28
CA LEU A 377 -8.37 -21.56 -14.88
C LEU A 377 -7.51 -22.03 -16.06
N SER A 378 -7.56 -21.28 -17.16
CA SER A 378 -6.64 -21.46 -18.29
C SER A 378 -5.19 -21.18 -17.87
N ASN A 379 -4.21 -21.62 -18.65
CA ASN A 379 -2.80 -21.35 -18.33
C ASN A 379 -2.52 -19.83 -18.22
N ILE A 380 -3.09 -19.03 -19.13
CA ILE A 380 -2.93 -17.56 -19.13
C ILE A 380 -3.65 -16.93 -17.95
N GLU A 381 -4.86 -17.40 -17.64
CA GLU A 381 -5.59 -16.96 -16.45
C GLU A 381 -4.77 -17.18 -15.19
N PHE A 382 -4.17 -18.36 -15.07
CA PHE A 382 -3.36 -18.74 -13.92
C PHE A 382 -2.05 -17.96 -13.83
N THR A 383 -1.26 -17.84 -14.90
CA THR A 383 0.08 -17.23 -14.87
C THR A 383 0.05 -15.70 -14.87
N THR A 384 -0.89 -15.12 -15.61
CA THR A 384 -0.83 -13.70 -15.98
C THR A 384 -2.01 -12.92 -15.41
N LEU A 385 -3.20 -13.52 -15.32
CA LEU A 385 -4.39 -12.77 -14.89
C LEU A 385 -4.55 -12.70 -13.37
N THR A 386 -4.32 -13.79 -12.63
CA THR A 386 -4.46 -13.79 -11.16
C THR A 386 -3.50 -12.81 -10.45
N SER A 387 -2.25 -12.71 -10.92
CA SER A 387 -1.23 -11.89 -10.27
C SER A 387 -1.38 -10.40 -10.58
N PHE A 388 -1.71 -10.05 -11.83
CA PHE A 388 -1.70 -8.68 -12.35
C PHE A 388 -3.08 -8.01 -12.39
N GLN A 389 -4.15 -8.72 -12.03
CA GLN A 389 -5.52 -8.18 -11.95
C GLN A 389 -5.59 -6.85 -11.18
N ASP A 390 -6.04 -5.80 -11.87
CA ASP A 390 -6.16 -4.42 -11.41
C ASP A 390 -4.88 -3.85 -10.77
N TRP A 391 -3.70 -4.35 -11.17
CA TRP A 391 -2.43 -3.88 -10.65
C TRP A 391 -1.83 -2.78 -11.54
N LEU A 392 -1.56 -1.62 -10.92
CA LEU A 392 -1.04 -0.43 -11.60
C LEU A 392 0.46 -0.54 -11.93
N GLN A 393 0.79 -0.51 -13.22
CA GLN A 393 2.16 -0.50 -13.74
C GLN A 393 2.41 0.78 -14.54
N SER A 394 3.61 1.35 -14.45
CA SER A 394 4.01 2.43 -15.35
C SER A 394 4.17 1.89 -16.77
N PRO A 395 3.67 2.60 -17.81
CA PRO A 395 3.94 2.23 -19.19
C PRO A 395 5.44 2.17 -19.46
N LEU A 396 5.89 1.18 -20.21
CA LEU A 396 7.28 1.08 -20.61
C LEU A 396 7.65 2.24 -21.53
N GLN A 397 8.92 2.63 -21.52
CA GLN A 397 9.47 3.67 -22.41
C GLN A 397 10.74 3.17 -23.11
N PRO A 398 10.67 2.14 -23.98
CA PRO A 398 11.85 1.48 -24.53
C PRO A 398 12.75 2.39 -25.37
N LEU A 399 12.25 3.52 -25.87
CA LEU A 399 13.07 4.50 -26.58
C LEU A 399 14.00 5.28 -25.62
N SER A 400 13.49 5.66 -24.45
CA SER A 400 14.24 6.42 -23.45
C SER A 400 15.09 5.52 -22.57
N ASP A 401 14.53 4.38 -22.15
CA ASP A 401 15.15 3.45 -21.22
C ASP A 401 15.71 2.22 -21.94
N ASN A 402 16.67 1.54 -21.32
CA ASN A 402 17.15 0.24 -21.79
C ASN A 402 16.46 -0.85 -20.98
N LEU A 403 15.63 -1.67 -21.64
CA LEU A 403 14.89 -2.73 -20.98
C LEU A 403 15.82 -3.82 -20.41
N GLU A 404 15.39 -4.41 -19.30
CA GLU A 404 16.05 -5.52 -18.65
C GLU A 404 15.79 -6.85 -19.36
N SER A 405 16.66 -7.84 -19.15
CA SER A 405 16.50 -9.17 -19.77
C SER A 405 15.20 -9.86 -19.38
N ALA A 406 14.74 -9.69 -18.14
CA ALA A 406 13.50 -10.29 -17.67
C ALA A 406 12.27 -9.71 -18.40
N THR A 407 12.29 -8.41 -18.74
CA THR A 407 11.23 -7.77 -19.52
C THR A 407 11.11 -8.38 -20.92
N TYR A 408 12.24 -8.60 -21.60
CA TYR A 408 12.24 -9.27 -22.91
C TYR A 408 11.73 -10.72 -22.80
N GLU A 409 12.06 -11.43 -21.73
CA GLU A 409 11.59 -12.81 -21.51
C GLU A 409 10.07 -12.89 -21.36
N VAL A 410 9.45 -11.92 -20.66
CA VAL A 410 7.99 -11.84 -20.57
C VAL A 410 7.37 -11.59 -21.94
N PHE A 411 7.96 -10.72 -22.77
CA PHE A 411 7.48 -10.50 -24.14
C PHE A 411 7.55 -11.75 -25.00
N GLU A 412 8.66 -12.49 -24.90
CA GLU A 412 8.93 -13.72 -25.64
C GLU A 412 8.02 -14.88 -25.21
N GLY A 413 7.46 -14.82 -24.00
CA GLY A 413 6.50 -15.79 -23.48
C GLY A 413 5.15 -15.79 -24.21
N ASP A 414 4.85 -14.80 -25.06
CA ASP A 414 3.62 -14.74 -25.85
C ASP A 414 3.83 -15.29 -27.28
N PRO A 415 3.40 -16.53 -27.57
CA PRO A 415 3.58 -17.11 -28.89
C PRO A 415 2.64 -16.49 -29.94
N ILE A 416 1.48 -15.96 -29.54
CA ILE A 416 0.45 -15.48 -30.47
C ILE A 416 0.96 -14.25 -31.21
N LYS A 417 1.58 -13.31 -30.48
CA LYS A 417 2.21 -12.12 -31.07
C LYS A 417 3.19 -12.50 -32.19
N TYR A 418 4.18 -13.33 -31.88
CA TYR A 418 5.23 -13.66 -32.86
C TYR A 418 4.74 -14.56 -34.00
N ASN A 419 3.72 -15.40 -33.77
CA ASN A 419 3.11 -16.18 -34.84
C ASN A 419 2.37 -15.26 -35.84
N ARG A 420 1.64 -14.24 -35.35
CA ARG A 420 0.99 -13.26 -36.23
C ARG A 420 1.98 -12.42 -37.04
N TYR A 421 3.11 -12.04 -36.44
CA TYR A 421 4.20 -11.41 -37.18
C TYR A 421 4.82 -12.36 -38.21
N GLU A 422 5.00 -13.64 -37.90
CA GLU A 422 5.47 -14.65 -38.88
C GLU A 422 4.49 -14.77 -40.06
N ASP A 423 3.19 -14.87 -39.80
CA ASP A 423 2.14 -14.91 -40.84
C ASP A 423 2.21 -13.67 -41.75
N ALA A 424 2.35 -12.48 -41.17
CA ALA A 424 2.47 -11.22 -41.91
C ALA A 424 3.73 -11.18 -42.81
N ILE A 425 4.86 -11.68 -42.31
CA ILE A 425 6.11 -11.74 -43.08
C ILE A 425 6.01 -12.79 -44.20
N VAL A 426 5.40 -13.95 -43.93
CA VAL A 426 5.15 -14.99 -44.94
C VAL A 426 4.30 -14.44 -46.08
N GLU A 427 3.21 -13.74 -45.76
CA GLU A 427 2.33 -13.13 -46.76
C GLU A 427 3.10 -12.08 -47.59
N ALA A 428 3.83 -11.17 -46.93
CA ALA A 428 4.61 -10.14 -47.60
C ALA A 428 5.69 -10.71 -48.54
N LEU A 429 6.41 -11.76 -48.13
CA LEU A 429 7.43 -12.42 -48.96
C LEU A 429 6.82 -13.23 -50.11
N THR A 430 5.68 -13.90 -49.86
CA THR A 430 4.95 -14.64 -50.91
C THR A 430 4.48 -13.69 -51.99
N GLU A 431 3.85 -12.59 -51.60
CA GLU A 431 3.42 -11.54 -52.53
C GLU A 431 4.62 -10.95 -53.31
N TRP A 432 5.75 -10.68 -52.64
CA TRP A 432 6.95 -10.14 -53.29
C TRP A 432 7.44 -11.05 -54.44
N LYS A 433 7.40 -12.36 -54.20
CA LYS A 433 7.80 -13.40 -55.16
C LYS A 433 6.79 -13.56 -56.28
N GLU A 434 5.50 -13.66 -55.96
CA GLU A 434 4.44 -13.92 -56.94
C GLU A 434 4.20 -12.74 -57.88
N LEU A 435 4.31 -11.51 -57.36
CA LEU A 435 4.22 -10.29 -58.17
C LEU A 435 5.53 -9.94 -58.89
N GLY A 436 6.63 -10.63 -58.60
CA GLY A 436 7.94 -10.37 -59.20
C GLY A 436 8.47 -8.96 -58.91
N LEU A 437 8.27 -8.46 -57.69
CA LEU A 437 8.66 -7.11 -57.31
C LEU A 437 10.20 -6.95 -57.30
N PRO A 438 10.72 -5.75 -57.65
CA PRO A 438 12.15 -5.50 -57.64
C PRO A 438 12.72 -5.61 -56.22
N THR A 439 13.99 -5.99 -56.11
CA THR A 439 14.70 -6.14 -54.83
C THR A 439 15.86 -5.13 -54.73
N SER A 440 16.12 -4.63 -53.52
CA SER A 440 17.20 -3.67 -53.25
C SER A 440 18.60 -4.24 -53.49
N LYS A 441 18.72 -5.57 -53.49
CA LYS A 441 19.90 -6.32 -53.90
C LYS A 441 19.49 -7.39 -54.91
N GLU A 442 20.25 -7.56 -55.98
CA GLU A 442 19.88 -8.46 -57.09
C GLU A 442 19.56 -9.88 -56.58
N GLY A 443 18.30 -10.30 -56.76
CA GLY A 443 17.80 -11.63 -56.37
C GLY A 443 17.64 -11.87 -54.86
N VAL A 444 17.81 -10.85 -54.01
CA VAL A 444 17.75 -10.97 -52.54
C VAL A 444 16.92 -9.85 -51.95
N VAL A 445 15.86 -10.21 -51.21
CA VAL A 445 15.03 -9.24 -50.48
C VAL A 445 15.78 -8.76 -49.23
N VAL A 446 16.00 -7.46 -49.11
CA VAL A 446 16.70 -6.88 -47.96
C VAL A 446 15.69 -6.59 -46.84
N VAL A 447 15.86 -7.23 -45.69
CA VAL A 447 14.96 -7.13 -44.53
C VAL A 447 15.67 -6.41 -43.39
N ALA A 448 15.02 -5.43 -42.77
CA ALA A 448 15.50 -4.81 -41.53
C ALA A 448 14.50 -5.06 -40.39
N VAL A 449 14.99 -5.57 -39.26
CA VAL A 449 14.23 -5.66 -38.01
C VAL A 449 14.68 -4.52 -37.09
N ALA A 450 13.86 -3.48 -36.98
CA ALA A 450 14.18 -2.27 -36.24
C ALA A 450 13.60 -2.33 -34.81
N GLY A 451 14.47 -2.21 -33.80
CA GLY A 451 14.13 -2.53 -32.41
C GLY A 451 14.13 -4.05 -32.18
N SER A 452 15.22 -4.72 -32.57
CA SER A 452 15.30 -6.19 -32.60
C SER A 452 15.19 -6.89 -31.23
N GLY A 453 15.41 -6.18 -30.12
CA GLY A 453 15.42 -6.75 -28.77
C GLY A 453 16.41 -7.91 -28.67
N ARG A 454 15.98 -9.05 -28.15
CA ARG A 454 16.78 -10.30 -28.12
C ARG A 454 16.66 -11.16 -29.39
N GLY A 455 15.95 -10.68 -30.42
CA GLY A 455 15.87 -11.28 -31.74
C GLY A 455 14.73 -12.27 -32.05
N PRO A 456 13.58 -12.30 -31.34
CA PRO A 456 12.50 -13.22 -31.72
C PRO A 456 11.98 -12.93 -33.14
N LEU A 457 11.77 -11.66 -33.52
CA LEU A 457 11.31 -11.30 -34.88
C LEU A 457 12.36 -11.57 -35.97
N VAL A 458 13.65 -11.46 -35.66
CA VAL A 458 14.73 -11.88 -36.56
C VAL A 458 14.60 -13.38 -36.86
N THR A 459 14.35 -14.18 -35.83
CA THR A 459 14.13 -15.63 -35.97
C THR A 459 12.87 -15.94 -36.80
N ARG A 460 11.78 -15.19 -36.58
CA ARG A 460 10.53 -15.33 -37.35
C ARG A 460 10.71 -14.96 -38.83
N ALA A 461 11.46 -13.91 -39.13
CA ALA A 461 11.77 -13.53 -40.51
C ALA A 461 12.60 -14.57 -41.25
N LEU A 462 13.61 -15.17 -40.59
CA LEU A 462 14.40 -16.27 -41.16
C LEU A 462 13.54 -17.50 -41.47
N ARG A 463 12.63 -17.86 -40.56
CA ARG A 463 11.67 -18.97 -40.77
C ARG A 463 10.69 -18.68 -41.90
N ALA A 464 10.16 -17.46 -41.98
CA ALA A 464 9.27 -17.05 -43.06
C ALA A 464 9.96 -17.12 -44.44
N ALA A 465 11.23 -16.74 -44.52
CA ALA A 465 12.03 -16.88 -45.74
C ALA A 465 12.22 -18.35 -46.15
N GLU A 466 12.49 -19.24 -45.19
CA GLU A 466 12.57 -20.68 -45.43
C GLU A 466 11.24 -21.26 -45.94
N LEU A 467 10.12 -20.87 -45.33
CA LEU A 467 8.78 -21.33 -45.71
C LEU A 467 8.36 -20.88 -47.12
N THR A 468 8.69 -19.65 -47.51
CA THR A 468 8.32 -19.06 -48.82
C THR A 468 9.33 -19.39 -49.94
N GLY A 469 10.53 -19.83 -49.56
CA GLY A 469 11.65 -20.05 -50.48
C GLY A 469 12.19 -18.75 -51.08
N VAL A 470 11.98 -17.61 -50.42
CA VAL A 470 12.53 -16.31 -50.81
C VAL A 470 13.88 -16.10 -50.14
N THR A 471 14.90 -15.73 -50.90
CA THR A 471 16.22 -15.43 -50.34
C THR A 471 16.21 -14.05 -49.71
N ILE A 472 16.56 -13.96 -48.43
CA ILE A 472 16.60 -12.69 -47.69
C ILE A 472 18.03 -12.35 -47.20
N GLU A 473 18.33 -11.06 -47.12
CA GLU A 473 19.46 -10.52 -46.35
C GLU A 473 18.91 -9.73 -45.17
N ILE A 474 19.23 -10.14 -43.95
CA ILE A 474 18.60 -9.58 -42.75
C ILE A 474 19.54 -8.72 -41.91
N TRP A 475 19.04 -7.55 -41.52
CA TRP A 475 19.71 -6.56 -40.68
C TRP A 475 18.94 -6.39 -39.36
N ALA A 476 19.58 -6.70 -38.24
CA ALA A 476 19.01 -6.54 -36.90
C ALA A 476 19.51 -5.23 -36.28
N VAL A 477 18.65 -4.23 -36.17
CA VAL A 477 18.97 -2.89 -35.67
C VAL A 477 18.48 -2.73 -34.24
N GLU A 478 19.38 -2.45 -33.31
CA GLU A 478 19.07 -2.33 -31.88
C GLU A 478 19.90 -1.22 -31.21
N LYS A 479 19.25 -0.36 -30.41
CA LYS A 479 19.94 0.72 -29.67
C LYS A 479 20.47 0.24 -28.31
N ASN A 480 19.78 -0.69 -27.66
CA ASN A 480 20.08 -1.16 -26.32
C ASN A 480 21.41 -1.96 -26.36
N PRO A 481 22.47 -1.46 -25.71
CA PRO A 481 23.78 -2.10 -25.76
C PRO A 481 23.77 -3.53 -25.21
N ASN A 482 22.89 -3.84 -24.26
CA ASN A 482 22.81 -5.15 -23.62
C ASN A 482 22.14 -6.16 -24.55
N ALA A 483 21.02 -5.78 -25.16
CA ALA A 483 20.32 -6.59 -26.15
C ALA A 483 21.20 -6.81 -27.40
N TYR A 484 21.98 -5.81 -27.82
CA TYR A 484 22.97 -5.95 -28.89
C TYR A 484 23.99 -7.06 -28.63
N VAL A 485 24.55 -7.15 -27.41
CA VAL A 485 25.47 -8.25 -27.04
C VAL A 485 24.78 -9.61 -27.12
N TYR A 486 23.51 -9.69 -26.72
CA TYR A 486 22.72 -10.91 -26.87
C TYR A 486 22.54 -11.30 -28.33
N LEU A 487 22.17 -10.35 -29.20
CA LEU A 487 21.99 -10.57 -30.64
C LEU A 487 23.28 -11.06 -31.33
N LEU A 488 24.45 -10.53 -30.95
CA LEU A 488 25.73 -11.01 -31.48
C LEU A 488 25.97 -12.49 -31.15
N ARG A 489 25.67 -12.90 -29.90
CA ARG A 489 25.78 -14.30 -29.48
C ARG A 489 24.74 -15.17 -30.18
N GLN A 490 23.49 -14.69 -30.29
CA GLN A 490 22.42 -15.39 -31.00
C GLN A 490 22.78 -15.62 -32.47
N ASN A 491 23.40 -14.62 -33.11
CA ASN A 491 23.87 -14.74 -34.48
C ASN A 491 24.94 -15.83 -34.65
N GLN A 492 25.88 -15.91 -33.72
CA GLN A 492 26.94 -16.94 -33.75
C GLN A 492 26.40 -18.35 -33.46
N THR A 493 25.44 -18.47 -32.54
CA THR A 493 25.03 -19.76 -31.98
C THR A 493 23.80 -20.36 -32.65
N ALA A 494 22.83 -19.53 -33.04
CA ALA A 494 21.54 -19.96 -33.57
C ALA A 494 21.34 -19.60 -35.05
N TRP A 495 21.83 -18.43 -35.50
CA TRP A 495 21.63 -17.97 -36.89
C TRP A 495 22.82 -18.23 -37.81
N GLY A 496 23.88 -18.89 -37.34
CA GLY A 496 25.03 -19.29 -38.17
C GLY A 496 25.80 -18.14 -38.82
N GLY A 497 25.73 -16.93 -38.27
CA GLY A 497 26.34 -15.72 -38.83
C GLY A 497 25.54 -15.10 -39.99
N ALA A 498 24.32 -15.57 -40.28
CA ALA A 498 23.50 -15.09 -41.39
C ALA A 498 22.93 -13.68 -41.20
N VAL A 499 22.92 -13.16 -39.97
CA VAL A 499 22.29 -11.86 -39.63
C VAL A 499 23.35 -10.77 -39.46
N LYS A 500 23.12 -9.59 -40.03
CA LYS A 500 23.97 -8.41 -39.81
C LYS A 500 23.42 -7.59 -38.65
N VAL A 501 24.10 -7.61 -37.51
CA VAL A 501 23.65 -6.93 -36.28
C VAL A 501 24.26 -5.52 -36.21
N VAL A 502 23.42 -4.50 -36.00
CA VAL A 502 23.82 -3.09 -35.96
C VAL A 502 23.41 -2.45 -34.64
N LYS A 503 24.38 -1.90 -33.91
CA LYS A 503 24.14 -1.12 -32.70
C LYS A 503 23.91 0.35 -33.04
N THR A 504 22.67 0.78 -33.16
CA THR A 504 22.32 2.19 -33.39
C THR A 504 20.86 2.46 -33.04
N ASP A 505 20.54 3.73 -32.77
CA ASP A 505 19.17 4.20 -32.90
C ASP A 505 18.75 4.11 -34.38
N MET A 506 17.57 3.54 -34.64
CA MET A 506 17.06 3.33 -36.00
C MET A 506 16.88 4.66 -36.76
N ARG A 507 16.59 5.75 -36.04
CA ARG A 507 16.41 7.11 -36.60
C ARG A 507 17.72 7.69 -37.15
N ALA A 508 18.87 7.14 -36.73
CA ALA A 508 20.20 7.55 -37.16
C ALA A 508 20.85 6.55 -38.13
N TRP A 509 20.22 5.39 -38.38
CA TRP A 509 20.78 4.38 -39.26
C TRP A 509 20.64 4.80 -40.72
N LYS A 510 21.77 4.85 -41.44
CA LYS A 510 21.81 5.29 -42.85
C LYS A 510 21.45 4.19 -43.86
N GLY A 511 21.22 2.96 -43.40
CA GLY A 511 20.88 1.81 -44.22
C GLY A 511 21.99 0.75 -44.33
N PRO A 512 21.75 -0.32 -45.10
CA PRO A 512 22.71 -1.40 -45.34
C PRO A 512 23.94 -0.91 -46.11
N ILE A 513 25.14 -1.31 -45.69
CA ILE A 513 26.38 -0.94 -46.40
C ILE A 513 26.52 -1.80 -47.66
N VAL A 514 26.58 -1.15 -48.82
CA VAL A 514 26.72 -1.79 -50.15
C VAL A 514 28.19 -1.86 -50.58
N SER A 515 28.95 -0.80 -50.34
CA SER A 515 30.40 -0.76 -50.61
C SER A 515 31.10 0.24 -49.68
N GLU A 516 32.38 0.01 -49.39
CA GLU A 516 33.20 0.88 -48.55
C GLU A 516 34.52 1.17 -49.27
N GLY A 517 34.66 2.39 -49.80
CA GLY A 517 35.88 2.86 -50.47
C GLY A 517 36.78 3.62 -49.49
N ALA A 518 38.09 3.39 -49.56
CA ALA A 518 39.08 4.02 -48.67
C ALA A 518 39.03 5.56 -48.66
N ASP A 519 38.61 6.18 -49.77
CA ASP A 519 38.57 7.65 -49.94
C ASP A 519 37.15 8.25 -50.00
N THR A 520 36.10 7.45 -50.25
CA THR A 520 34.71 7.94 -50.47
C THR A 520 33.76 7.65 -49.31
N GLY A 521 34.18 6.84 -48.33
CA GLY A 521 33.33 6.36 -47.25
C GLY A 521 32.32 5.29 -47.68
N PRO A 522 31.46 4.82 -46.76
CA PRO A 522 30.46 3.79 -47.02
C PRO A 522 29.29 4.31 -47.87
N VAL A 523 28.94 3.57 -48.92
CA VAL A 523 27.72 3.75 -49.72
C VAL A 523 26.60 2.91 -49.12
N TYR A 524 25.48 3.55 -48.83
CA TYR A 524 24.32 2.91 -48.20
C TYR A 524 23.25 2.54 -49.23
N GLY A 525 22.66 1.36 -49.07
CA GLY A 525 21.56 0.84 -49.88
C GLY A 525 20.20 1.05 -49.22
N LYS A 526 19.17 0.42 -49.80
CA LYS A 526 17.79 0.46 -49.34
C LYS A 526 17.34 -0.89 -48.76
N VAL A 527 16.22 -0.87 -48.06
CA VAL A 527 15.57 -2.03 -47.45
C VAL A 527 14.21 -2.25 -48.13
N ASP A 528 13.91 -3.49 -48.45
CA ASP A 528 12.65 -3.90 -49.10
C ASP A 528 11.53 -4.10 -48.07
N LEU A 529 11.86 -4.73 -46.93
CA LEU A 529 10.92 -5.02 -45.85
C LEU A 529 11.44 -4.51 -44.50
N LEU A 530 10.71 -3.58 -43.89
CA LEU A 530 10.99 -3.04 -42.56
C LEU A 530 10.01 -3.66 -41.54
N ILE A 531 10.55 -4.32 -40.53
CA ILE A 531 9.77 -5.00 -39.48
C ILE A 531 10.08 -4.33 -38.13
N SER A 532 9.06 -3.97 -37.37
CA SER A 532 9.20 -3.43 -36.02
C SER A 532 8.09 -3.90 -35.08
N GLU A 533 8.37 -3.87 -33.78
CA GLU A 533 7.38 -4.05 -32.72
C GLU A 533 7.71 -3.04 -31.63
N LEU A 534 7.11 -1.85 -31.77
CA LEU A 534 7.32 -0.67 -30.93
C LEU A 534 5.98 -0.19 -30.36
N LEU A 535 4.99 -1.09 -30.28
CA LEU A 535 3.62 -0.75 -29.93
C LEU A 535 3.46 -0.80 -28.42
N GLY A 536 2.91 0.26 -27.85
CA GLY A 536 2.44 0.24 -26.48
C GLY A 536 0.97 -0.22 -26.38
N SER A 537 0.45 -0.27 -25.15
CA SER A 537 -0.95 -0.61 -24.88
C SER A 537 -2.01 0.30 -25.53
N PHE A 538 -1.60 1.50 -25.96
CA PHE A 538 -2.42 2.46 -26.71
C PHE A 538 -1.93 2.63 -28.16
N GLY A 539 -1.16 1.66 -28.66
CA GLY A 539 -0.54 1.68 -29.99
C GLY A 539 0.68 2.59 -30.04
N ASP A 540 0.49 3.90 -29.95
CA ASP A 540 1.55 4.89 -30.21
C ASP A 540 2.28 5.42 -28.96
N ASN A 541 1.87 5.00 -27.74
CA ASN A 541 2.41 5.53 -26.47
C ASN A 541 3.87 5.14 -26.17
N GLU A 542 4.48 4.31 -27.01
CA GLU A 542 5.92 3.97 -26.99
C GLU A 542 6.70 4.63 -28.15
N LEU A 543 6.10 5.64 -28.80
CA LEU A 543 6.74 6.48 -29.82
C LEU A 543 7.08 5.75 -31.12
N SER A 544 6.30 4.71 -31.45
CA SER A 544 6.39 4.02 -32.75
C SER A 544 6.35 4.97 -33.95
N PRO A 545 5.43 5.98 -34.03
CA PRO A 545 5.40 6.89 -35.18
C PRO A 545 6.73 7.62 -35.38
N GLU A 546 7.28 8.23 -34.34
CA GLU A 546 8.53 9.00 -34.42
C GLU A 546 9.75 8.12 -34.75
N CYS A 547 9.74 6.86 -34.32
CA CYS A 547 10.78 5.89 -34.64
C CYS A 547 10.72 5.47 -36.12
N LEU A 548 9.54 5.10 -36.60
CA LEU A 548 9.31 4.63 -37.96
C LEU A 548 9.50 5.74 -39.00
N ASP A 549 9.03 6.96 -38.71
CA ASP A 549 9.29 8.14 -39.54
C ASP A 549 10.80 8.40 -39.71
N GLY A 550 11.56 8.18 -38.64
CA GLY A 550 13.01 8.39 -38.63
C GLY A 550 13.79 7.39 -39.49
N ILE A 551 13.37 6.13 -39.53
CA ILE A 551 14.04 5.08 -40.34
C ILE A 551 13.48 4.98 -41.76
N GLN A 552 12.26 5.48 -42.05
CA GLN A 552 11.60 5.32 -43.35
C GLN A 552 12.46 5.73 -44.56
N HIS A 553 13.37 6.68 -44.41
CA HIS A 553 14.28 7.11 -45.47
C HIS A 553 15.15 5.99 -46.07
N ILE A 554 15.29 4.83 -45.41
CA ILE A 554 16.00 3.65 -45.96
C ILE A 554 15.09 2.70 -46.74
N LEU A 555 13.77 2.88 -46.67
CA LEU A 555 12.80 2.00 -47.32
C LEU A 555 12.88 2.20 -48.85
N ALA A 556 12.76 1.11 -49.61
CA ALA A 556 12.81 1.11 -51.06
C ALA A 556 11.50 1.68 -51.63
N GLU A 557 11.61 2.62 -52.57
CA GLU A 557 10.45 3.20 -53.25
C GLU A 557 10.26 2.57 -54.64
N PRO A 558 9.02 2.34 -55.10
CA PRO A 558 7.73 2.56 -54.43
C PRO A 558 7.20 1.32 -53.67
N TYR A 559 7.93 0.20 -53.68
CA TYR A 559 7.39 -1.12 -53.28
C TYR A 559 7.67 -1.54 -51.84
N GLY A 560 8.49 -0.77 -51.11
CA GLY A 560 8.90 -1.10 -49.75
C GLY A 560 7.74 -1.25 -48.80
N ILE A 561 7.82 -2.27 -47.93
CA ILE A 561 6.75 -2.66 -47.01
C ILE A 561 7.21 -2.38 -45.57
N SER A 562 6.31 -1.78 -44.78
CA SER A 562 6.44 -1.69 -43.32
C SER A 562 5.49 -2.67 -42.64
N ILE A 563 5.99 -3.38 -41.64
CA ILE A 563 5.22 -4.23 -40.73
C ILE A 563 5.48 -3.73 -39.30
N PRO A 564 4.49 -3.16 -38.59
CA PRO A 564 3.09 -3.02 -38.99
C PRO A 564 2.87 -1.98 -40.09
N SER A 565 1.78 -2.14 -40.85
CA SER A 565 1.33 -1.19 -41.87
C SER A 565 0.46 -0.09 -41.28
N SER A 566 -0.35 -0.38 -40.27
CA SER A 566 -1.09 0.64 -39.52
C SER A 566 -1.46 0.18 -38.12
N TYR A 567 -1.81 1.15 -37.27
CA TYR A 567 -2.38 0.88 -35.96
C TYR A 567 -3.26 2.03 -35.48
N THR A 568 -4.30 1.65 -34.73
CA THR A 568 -5.37 2.53 -34.25
C THR A 568 -5.47 2.46 -32.74
N ALA A 569 -5.58 3.62 -32.10
CA ALA A 569 -5.86 3.73 -30.67
C ALA A 569 -7.37 3.76 -30.44
N HIS A 570 -7.85 3.05 -29.42
CA HIS A 570 -9.27 2.94 -29.07
C HIS A 570 -9.52 3.26 -27.60
N LEU A 571 -10.64 3.91 -27.29
CA LEU A 571 -11.00 4.34 -25.93
C LEU A 571 -12.41 3.89 -25.54
N SER A 572 -12.61 3.65 -24.25
CA SER A 572 -13.92 3.50 -23.64
C SER A 572 -13.91 4.04 -22.19
N PRO A 573 -14.89 4.85 -21.78
CA PRO A 573 -15.05 5.24 -20.38
C PRO A 573 -15.39 4.04 -19.49
N ILE A 574 -14.79 3.98 -18.30
CA ILE A 574 -15.00 2.87 -17.37
C ILE A 574 -15.21 3.33 -15.93
N SER A 575 -15.89 2.46 -15.17
CA SER A 575 -15.93 2.52 -13.72
C SER A 575 -14.97 1.48 -13.14
N ASN A 576 -13.97 1.91 -12.38
CA ASN A 576 -13.11 1.03 -11.60
C ASN A 576 -12.73 1.73 -10.27
N PRO A 577 -13.57 1.61 -9.22
CA PRO A 577 -13.37 2.24 -7.93
C PRO A 577 -12.06 1.84 -7.25
N LYS A 578 -11.67 0.57 -7.41
CA LYS A 578 -10.47 0.00 -6.78
C LYS A 578 -9.21 0.65 -7.32
N VAL A 579 -9.05 0.68 -8.65
CA VAL A 579 -7.89 1.30 -9.30
C VAL A 579 -7.86 2.81 -8.99
N TYR A 580 -9.02 3.48 -8.98
CA TYR A 580 -9.10 4.88 -8.56
C TYR A 580 -8.61 5.10 -7.12
N ALA A 581 -9.08 4.29 -6.17
CA ALA A 581 -8.66 4.35 -4.76
C ALA A 581 -7.15 4.12 -4.58
N GLU A 582 -6.57 3.19 -5.35
CA GLU A 582 -5.13 2.96 -5.35
C GLU A 582 -4.35 4.18 -5.88
N ILE A 583 -4.80 4.81 -6.98
CA ILE A 583 -4.20 6.04 -7.51
C ILE A 583 -4.34 7.19 -6.52
N GLN A 584 -5.51 7.35 -5.90
CA GLN A 584 -5.75 8.38 -4.89
C GLN A 584 -4.80 8.23 -3.70
N THR A 585 -4.58 6.99 -3.25
CA THR A 585 -3.60 6.71 -2.19
C THR A 585 -2.18 7.04 -2.64
N ARG A 586 -1.80 6.72 -3.89
CA ARG A 586 -0.50 7.08 -4.48
C ARG A 586 -0.33 8.59 -4.65
N SER A 587 -1.39 9.34 -4.91
CA SER A 587 -1.31 10.79 -5.12
C SER A 587 -0.85 11.58 -3.89
N ALA A 588 -0.89 10.97 -2.70
CA ALA A 588 -0.28 11.53 -1.51
C ALA A 588 1.26 11.60 -1.59
N VAL A 589 1.88 10.81 -2.48
CA VAL A 589 3.33 10.71 -2.69
C VAL A 589 3.74 11.16 -4.09
N ASP A 590 2.95 10.85 -5.12
CA ASP A 590 3.17 11.24 -6.52
C ASP A 590 2.10 12.24 -6.99
N ILE A 591 2.45 13.53 -7.05
CA ILE A 591 1.56 14.60 -7.48
C ILE A 591 1.03 14.42 -8.91
N ASN A 592 1.74 13.66 -9.76
CA ASN A 592 1.36 13.39 -11.14
C ASN A 592 0.62 12.07 -11.30
N ALA A 593 0.23 11.37 -10.23
CA ALA A 593 -0.39 10.04 -10.32
C ALA A 593 -1.67 10.03 -11.18
N PHE A 594 -2.47 11.10 -11.11
CA PHE A 594 -3.66 11.31 -11.94
C PHE A 594 -3.37 11.93 -13.32
N ASP A 595 -2.17 12.46 -13.55
CA ASP A 595 -1.74 13.00 -14.83
C ASP A 595 -0.88 12.00 -15.63
N THR A 596 -0.75 10.77 -15.11
CA THR A 596 0.05 9.69 -15.67
C THR A 596 -0.88 8.55 -16.11
N PRO A 597 -0.75 8.05 -17.36
CA PRO A 597 -1.46 6.85 -17.76
C PRO A 597 -0.81 5.60 -17.16
N TRP A 598 -1.60 4.58 -16.84
CA TRP A 598 -1.14 3.36 -16.19
C TRP A 598 -1.43 2.13 -17.05
N VAL A 599 -0.48 1.22 -17.22
CA VAL A 599 -0.77 -0.10 -17.77
C VAL A 599 -1.37 -0.96 -16.66
N VAL A 600 -2.57 -1.49 -16.90
CA VAL A 600 -3.34 -2.22 -15.89
C VAL A 600 -4.08 -3.37 -16.55
N ARG A 601 -3.99 -4.58 -15.98
CA ARG A 601 -4.94 -5.64 -16.34
C ARG A 601 -6.29 -5.34 -15.69
N LEU A 602 -7.05 -4.44 -16.30
CA LEU A 602 -8.38 -4.07 -15.83
C LEU A 602 -9.28 -5.31 -15.82
N TYR A 603 -9.90 -5.59 -14.68
CA TYR A 603 -10.74 -6.76 -14.50
C TYR A 603 -12.00 -6.48 -13.70
N ALA A 604 -11.89 -5.98 -12.46
CA ALA A 604 -13.03 -5.55 -11.65
C ALA A 604 -13.53 -4.17 -12.13
N LEU A 605 -14.17 -4.13 -13.30
CA LEU A 605 -14.60 -2.90 -13.96
C LEU A 605 -16.00 -3.01 -14.54
N ASP A 606 -16.61 -1.85 -14.76
CA ASP A 606 -17.85 -1.70 -15.52
C ASP A 606 -17.63 -0.80 -16.74
N PHE A 607 -18.05 -1.27 -17.92
CA PHE A 607 -18.08 -0.46 -19.13
C PHE A 607 -19.38 0.33 -19.16
N VAL A 608 -19.28 1.58 -18.73
CA VAL A 608 -20.42 2.42 -18.37
C VAL A 608 -21.30 2.84 -19.55
N CYS A 609 -20.77 2.75 -20.77
CA CYS A 609 -21.44 3.16 -22.00
C CYS A 609 -22.10 1.99 -22.72
N GLN A 610 -23.26 2.21 -23.32
CA GLN A 610 -23.97 1.24 -24.13
C GLN A 610 -23.57 1.35 -25.60
N ARG A 611 -23.63 0.22 -26.30
CA ARG A 611 -23.55 0.19 -27.75
C ARG A 611 -24.87 0.69 -28.32
N VAL A 612 -24.84 1.81 -29.03
CA VAL A 612 -25.99 2.34 -29.78
C VAL A 612 -25.64 2.40 -31.28
N PRO A 613 -26.64 2.47 -32.19
CA PRO A 613 -26.36 2.69 -33.60
C PRO A 613 -25.42 3.89 -33.80
N ASP A 614 -24.42 3.73 -34.66
CA ASP A 614 -23.40 4.74 -35.00
C ASP A 614 -22.46 5.20 -33.86
N ARG A 615 -22.70 4.79 -32.60
CA ARG A 615 -21.80 5.07 -31.47
C ARG A 615 -21.47 3.77 -30.72
N PRO A 616 -20.37 3.10 -31.07
CA PRO A 616 -19.93 1.91 -30.37
C PRO A 616 -19.42 2.25 -28.96
N ARG A 617 -19.40 1.24 -28.08
CA ARG A 617 -18.88 1.36 -26.71
C ARG A 617 -17.38 1.67 -26.67
N PHE A 618 -16.65 1.16 -27.66
CA PHE A 618 -15.23 1.40 -27.88
C PHE A 618 -15.10 2.19 -29.18
N GLN A 619 -14.52 3.39 -29.10
CA GLN A 619 -14.39 4.29 -30.25
C GLN A 619 -12.92 4.51 -30.58
N GLN A 620 -12.62 4.58 -31.88
CA GLN A 620 -11.29 4.87 -32.39
C GLN A 620 -10.96 6.34 -32.11
N ALA A 621 -9.83 6.60 -31.44
CA ALA A 621 -9.31 7.93 -31.20
C ALA A 621 -8.56 8.45 -32.43
N TRP A 622 -7.58 7.69 -32.93
CA TRP A 622 -6.78 8.06 -34.10
C TRP A 622 -6.06 6.84 -34.70
N GLU A 623 -5.46 7.06 -35.88
CA GLU A 623 -4.67 6.08 -36.62
C GLU A 623 -3.29 6.64 -37.01
N PHE A 624 -2.33 5.72 -37.11
CA PHE A 624 -1.03 5.92 -37.77
C PHE A 624 -0.84 4.84 -38.83
N SER A 625 -0.24 5.22 -39.96
CA SER A 625 0.04 4.31 -41.09
C SER A 625 1.49 4.48 -41.53
N HIS A 626 2.10 3.37 -41.92
CA HIS A 626 3.51 3.27 -42.32
C HIS A 626 3.62 2.49 -43.63
N PRO A 627 4.37 2.99 -44.63
CA PRO A 627 5.11 4.25 -44.63
C PRO A 627 4.19 5.50 -44.71
N ILE A 628 4.67 6.63 -44.17
CA ILE A 628 4.02 7.93 -44.33
C ILE A 628 4.15 8.46 -45.78
N PRO A 629 3.26 9.34 -46.26
CA PRO A 629 3.36 9.92 -47.59
C PRO A 629 4.68 10.69 -47.82
N GLU A 630 5.21 10.62 -49.04
CA GLU A 630 6.47 11.26 -49.42
C GLU A 630 6.46 12.79 -49.21
N SER A 631 5.31 13.43 -49.42
CA SER A 631 5.15 14.87 -49.14
C SER A 631 5.37 15.22 -47.66
N THR A 632 4.93 14.35 -46.75
CA THR A 632 5.15 14.50 -45.30
C THR A 632 6.61 14.30 -44.95
N LEU A 633 7.25 13.30 -45.56
CA LEU A 633 8.66 12.99 -45.34
C LEU A 633 9.58 14.14 -45.80
N GLN A 634 9.30 14.74 -46.97
CA GLN A 634 10.01 15.92 -47.47
C GLN A 634 9.82 17.15 -46.56
N ALA A 635 8.60 17.38 -46.08
CA ALA A 635 8.33 18.46 -45.13
C ALA A 635 9.11 18.29 -43.81
N MET A 636 9.17 17.06 -43.29
CA MET A 636 9.96 16.72 -42.10
C MET A 636 11.46 16.95 -42.33
N GLN A 637 12.02 16.48 -43.45
CA GLN A 637 13.43 16.67 -43.78
C GLN A 637 13.79 18.16 -43.95
N ALA A 638 12.93 18.94 -44.62
CA ALA A 638 13.11 20.37 -44.77
C ALA A 638 13.19 21.09 -43.41
N ARG A 639 12.29 20.75 -42.47
CA ARG A 639 12.32 21.29 -41.09
C ARG A 639 13.57 20.87 -40.30
N ARG A 640 14.06 19.64 -40.48
CA ARG A 640 15.33 19.18 -39.87
C ARG A 640 16.57 19.86 -40.46
N SER A 641 16.54 20.22 -41.75
CA SER A 641 17.65 20.86 -42.46
C SER A 641 17.79 22.38 -42.21
N GLY A 642 16.81 23.01 -41.55
CA GLY A 642 16.83 24.44 -41.22
C GLY A 642 17.74 24.84 -40.05
N GLY A 643 18.35 23.87 -39.35
CA GLY A 643 19.33 24.11 -38.29
C GLY A 643 20.75 24.24 -38.83
N VAL A 644 21.40 25.38 -38.60
CA VAL A 644 22.79 25.63 -39.02
C VAL A 644 23.71 24.59 -38.38
N VAL A 645 24.27 23.69 -39.19
CA VAL A 645 25.34 22.79 -38.79
C VAL A 645 26.66 23.57 -38.82
N GLY A 646 27.17 23.93 -37.65
CA GLY A 646 28.50 24.52 -37.49
C GLY A 646 28.48 25.93 -36.88
N GLY A 647 28.67 26.00 -35.56
CA GLY A 647 28.90 27.24 -34.84
C GLY A 647 28.83 27.02 -33.33
N GLY A 648 29.97 27.15 -32.64
CA GLY A 648 29.96 27.24 -31.19
C GLY A 648 29.16 28.47 -30.74
N GLY A 649 28.19 28.27 -29.86
CA GLY A 649 27.37 29.34 -29.28
C GLY A 649 25.89 29.02 -29.33
N GLY A 650 25.24 28.97 -28.16
CA GLY A 650 23.84 28.58 -28.01
C GLY A 650 22.86 29.45 -28.82
N SER A 651 22.17 28.83 -29.77
CA SER A 651 20.91 29.31 -30.33
C SER A 651 20.02 28.10 -30.65
N MET A 652 18.91 27.96 -29.93
CA MET A 652 17.93 26.86 -29.99
C MET A 652 16.88 27.07 -31.11
N ALA A 653 17.26 27.65 -32.25
CA ALA A 653 16.34 27.94 -33.34
C ALA A 653 16.80 27.20 -34.61
N GLY A 654 16.29 25.98 -34.83
CA GLY A 654 16.63 25.24 -36.04
C GLY A 654 15.83 23.97 -36.36
N ALA A 655 15.11 23.37 -35.39
CA ALA A 655 14.38 22.11 -35.61
C ALA A 655 12.90 22.15 -35.21
N ALA A 656 12.34 23.33 -34.89
CA ALA A 656 10.98 23.49 -34.37
C ALA A 656 9.90 22.83 -35.26
N GLY A 657 9.27 21.77 -34.76
CA GLY A 657 8.07 21.18 -35.33
C GLY A 657 8.31 20.07 -36.36
N ALA A 658 9.46 19.41 -36.34
CA ALA A 658 9.71 18.29 -37.26
C ALA A 658 8.74 17.10 -37.03
N ASN A 659 8.14 17.00 -35.84
CA ASN A 659 7.22 15.93 -35.47
C ASN A 659 5.74 16.37 -35.45
N ASP A 660 5.41 17.61 -35.82
CA ASP A 660 4.05 18.16 -35.70
C ASP A 660 2.98 17.35 -36.44
N HIS A 661 3.36 16.67 -37.54
CA HIS A 661 2.45 15.84 -38.32
C HIS A 661 1.95 14.62 -37.53
N ASN A 662 2.61 14.24 -36.44
CA ASN A 662 2.20 13.18 -35.53
C ASN A 662 1.29 13.67 -34.39
N SER A 663 1.00 14.96 -34.29
CA SER A 663 -0.01 15.46 -33.36
C SER A 663 -1.41 14.99 -33.77
N ARG A 664 -2.26 14.65 -32.78
CA ARG A 664 -3.63 14.16 -32.99
C ARG A 664 -4.61 14.85 -32.04
N PHE A 665 -5.85 14.91 -32.46
CA PHE A 665 -6.99 15.34 -31.66
C PHE A 665 -8.18 14.47 -32.00
N CYS A 666 -8.89 13.99 -30.99
CA CYS A 666 -10.19 13.33 -31.16
C CYS A 666 -11.23 13.95 -30.22
N HIS A 667 -12.47 13.94 -30.69
CA HIS A 667 -13.65 14.28 -29.92
C HIS A 667 -14.67 13.15 -30.12
N LEU A 668 -14.97 12.44 -29.04
CA LEU A 668 -15.77 11.21 -29.04
C LEU A 668 -17.01 11.41 -28.17
N THR A 669 -18.15 10.88 -28.60
CA THR A 669 -19.41 10.97 -27.85
C THR A 669 -19.87 9.57 -27.46
N PHE A 670 -19.97 9.30 -26.16
CA PHE A 670 -20.45 8.04 -25.62
C PHE A 670 -21.85 8.19 -25.03
N VAL A 671 -22.68 7.15 -25.13
CA VAL A 671 -24.06 7.17 -24.61
C VAL A 671 -24.14 6.32 -23.35
N CYS A 672 -24.64 6.91 -22.28
CA CYS A 672 -24.76 6.34 -20.95
C CYS A 672 -26.24 6.33 -20.50
N ARG A 673 -26.92 5.19 -20.65
CA ARG A 673 -28.36 5.02 -20.39
C ARG A 673 -28.72 4.90 -18.91
N CYS A 674 -27.89 4.21 -18.13
CA CYS A 674 -28.13 3.95 -16.71
C CYS A 674 -27.20 4.79 -15.84
N PRO A 675 -27.64 5.26 -14.65
CA PRO A 675 -26.84 6.11 -13.76
C PRO A 675 -25.54 5.42 -13.38
N GLY A 676 -24.49 6.22 -13.15
CA GLY A 676 -23.16 5.67 -12.96
C GLY A 676 -22.10 6.68 -12.60
N VAL A 677 -20.88 6.16 -12.45
CA VAL A 677 -19.68 6.92 -12.11
C VAL A 677 -18.54 6.48 -13.01
N ILE A 678 -17.84 7.44 -13.58
CA ILE A 678 -16.66 7.23 -14.42
C ILE A 678 -15.42 7.60 -13.61
N HIS A 679 -14.44 6.70 -13.59
CA HIS A 679 -13.18 6.92 -12.87
C HIS A 679 -12.00 7.18 -13.81
N GLY A 680 -12.18 6.92 -15.11
CA GLY A 680 -11.14 7.03 -16.12
C GLY A 680 -11.56 6.46 -17.47
N LEU A 681 -10.64 6.52 -18.42
CA LEU A 681 -10.77 5.90 -19.73
C LEU A 681 -9.85 4.69 -19.84
N ALA A 682 -10.37 3.58 -20.35
CA ALA A 682 -9.57 2.44 -20.75
C ALA A 682 -9.16 2.59 -22.21
N GLY A 683 -7.86 2.50 -22.47
CA GLY A 683 -7.25 2.56 -23.78
C GLY A 683 -6.77 1.19 -24.27
N TYR A 684 -6.97 0.95 -25.56
CA TYR A 684 -6.64 -0.26 -26.28
C TYR A 684 -6.06 0.10 -27.65
N PHE A 685 -5.59 -0.89 -28.40
CA PHE A 685 -5.17 -0.71 -29.78
C PHE A 685 -5.55 -1.88 -30.68
N GLU A 686 -5.59 -1.60 -31.98
CA GLU A 686 -5.53 -2.60 -33.04
C GLU A 686 -4.40 -2.26 -34.01
N SER A 687 -3.78 -3.28 -34.60
CA SER A 687 -2.73 -3.08 -35.59
C SER A 687 -2.96 -4.02 -36.77
N THR A 688 -2.93 -3.44 -37.97
CA THR A 688 -2.77 -4.19 -39.21
C THR A 688 -1.28 -4.41 -39.39
N LEU A 689 -0.85 -5.66 -39.29
CA LEU A 689 0.54 -6.03 -39.53
C LEU A 689 0.84 -6.00 -41.03
N TYR A 690 -0.05 -6.59 -41.82
CA TYR A 690 0.05 -6.62 -43.28
C TYR A 690 -1.34 -6.70 -43.92
N GLU A 691 -1.50 -6.06 -45.07
CA GLU A 691 -2.71 -6.12 -45.90
C GLU A 691 -2.34 -6.63 -47.30
N SER A 692 -2.93 -7.74 -47.72
CA SER A 692 -2.59 -8.40 -48.98
C SER A 692 -3.05 -7.57 -50.18
N ARG A 693 -2.15 -7.39 -51.15
CA ARG A 693 -2.39 -6.70 -52.42
C ARG A 693 -2.60 -7.69 -53.57
N MET A 694 -2.62 -8.99 -53.28
CA MET A 694 -2.83 -10.04 -54.27
C MET A 694 -4.25 -9.97 -54.86
N PRO A 695 -4.46 -10.14 -56.18
CA PRO A 695 -5.78 -10.01 -56.80
C PRO A 695 -6.86 -10.97 -56.26
N GLY A 696 -6.47 -12.13 -55.71
CA GLY A 696 -7.38 -13.13 -55.14
C GLY A 696 -7.80 -12.88 -53.69
N ASP A 697 -6.94 -12.20 -52.92
CA ASP A 697 -7.08 -11.96 -51.47
C ASP A 697 -6.97 -10.46 -51.13
N ALA A 698 -7.26 -9.59 -52.10
CA ALA A 698 -7.10 -8.16 -51.97
C ALA A 698 -7.91 -7.61 -50.78
N GLY A 699 -7.22 -6.99 -49.82
CA GLY A 699 -7.81 -6.47 -48.60
C GLY A 699 -7.92 -7.47 -47.44
N ALA A 700 -7.42 -8.70 -47.60
CA ALA A 700 -7.22 -9.61 -46.47
C ALA A 700 -6.12 -9.07 -45.55
N LYS A 701 -6.37 -9.07 -44.24
CA LYS A 701 -5.49 -8.45 -43.24
C LYS A 701 -4.97 -9.48 -42.25
N VAL A 702 -3.68 -9.41 -41.96
CA VAL A 702 -3.08 -10.02 -40.78
C VAL A 702 -3.06 -8.98 -39.68
N GLU A 703 -3.81 -9.21 -38.60
CA GLU A 703 -4.04 -8.21 -37.56
C GLU A 703 -3.70 -8.74 -36.16
N ILE A 704 -3.35 -7.80 -35.28
CA ILE A 704 -3.34 -8.00 -33.83
C ILE A 704 -4.24 -6.97 -33.14
N SER A 705 -4.87 -7.34 -32.03
CA SER A 705 -5.85 -6.50 -31.34
C SER A 705 -5.87 -6.76 -29.85
N THR A 706 -5.95 -5.68 -29.07
CA THR A 706 -6.27 -5.72 -27.63
C THR A 706 -7.71 -5.27 -27.35
N HIS A 707 -8.47 -4.94 -28.40
CA HIS A 707 -9.84 -4.46 -28.29
C HIS A 707 -10.76 -5.52 -27.68
N PRO A 708 -11.48 -5.27 -26.57
CA PRO A 708 -12.22 -6.30 -25.85
C PRO A 708 -13.26 -7.06 -26.67
N GLU A 709 -13.97 -6.38 -27.58
CA GLU A 709 -14.97 -7.04 -28.45
C GLU A 709 -14.37 -7.80 -29.66
N ARG A 710 -13.06 -7.69 -29.92
CA ARG A 710 -12.41 -8.24 -31.15
C ARG A 710 -11.22 -9.15 -30.85
N ILE A 711 -10.66 -9.09 -29.65
CA ILE A 711 -9.47 -9.86 -29.24
C ILE A 711 -9.69 -11.37 -29.42
N ASP A 712 -10.85 -11.92 -29.09
CA ASP A 712 -11.15 -13.35 -29.24
C ASP A 712 -11.12 -13.85 -30.69
N HIS A 713 -11.34 -12.96 -31.65
CA HIS A 713 -11.32 -13.28 -33.08
C HIS A 713 -9.96 -13.00 -33.73
N LYS A 714 -9.30 -11.89 -33.36
CA LYS A 714 -8.04 -11.45 -33.98
C LYS A 714 -6.80 -12.02 -33.30
N SER A 715 -6.79 -12.02 -31.97
CA SER A 715 -5.60 -12.30 -31.13
C SER A 715 -5.98 -13.06 -29.85
N ARG A 716 -6.76 -14.12 -30.01
CA ARG A 716 -7.21 -14.96 -28.89
C ARG A 716 -6.00 -15.38 -28.06
N ASP A 717 -6.14 -15.27 -26.73
CA ASP A 717 -5.12 -15.71 -25.76
C ASP A 717 -3.79 -14.92 -25.81
N MET A 718 -3.74 -13.77 -26.50
CA MET A 718 -2.57 -12.87 -26.51
C MET A 718 -2.43 -12.15 -25.15
N GLY A 719 -1.23 -12.20 -24.57
CA GLY A 719 -0.93 -11.72 -23.21
C GLY A 719 0.13 -10.62 -23.13
N SER A 720 0.69 -10.20 -24.28
CA SER A 720 1.79 -9.22 -24.35
C SER A 720 1.42 -7.82 -23.84
N TRP A 721 0.15 -7.42 -23.98
CA TRP A 721 -0.31 -6.08 -23.61
C TRP A 721 -1.51 -6.15 -22.69
N PHE A 722 -1.42 -5.44 -21.57
CA PHE A 722 -2.59 -5.05 -20.81
C PHE A 722 -3.11 -3.70 -21.28
N PRO A 723 -4.41 -3.40 -21.06
CA PRO A 723 -4.96 -2.08 -21.36
C PRO A 723 -4.19 -0.96 -20.67
N ILE A 724 -4.25 0.24 -21.24
CA ILE A 724 -3.81 1.46 -20.56
C ILE A 724 -5.02 2.12 -19.88
N PHE A 725 -4.82 2.78 -18.75
CA PHE A 725 -5.84 3.47 -17.99
C PHE A 725 -5.46 4.93 -17.83
N PHE A 726 -6.33 5.82 -18.29
CA PHE A 726 -6.22 7.27 -18.14
C PHE A 726 -7.16 7.70 -17.01
N PRO A 727 -6.65 7.97 -15.79
CA PRO A 727 -7.49 8.28 -14.66
C PRO A 727 -8.09 9.70 -14.75
N LEU A 728 -9.31 9.87 -14.23
CA LEU A 728 -9.87 11.20 -13.94
C LEU A 728 -9.44 11.63 -12.54
N LYS A 729 -9.14 12.92 -12.34
CA LYS A 729 -8.82 13.46 -11.00
C LYS A 729 -10.02 13.35 -10.06
N GLU A 730 -11.18 13.73 -10.55
CA GLU A 730 -12.45 13.64 -9.85
C GLU A 730 -13.35 12.64 -10.56
N PRO A 731 -13.98 11.68 -9.85
CA PRO A 731 -14.92 10.75 -10.45
C PRO A 731 -16.14 11.49 -10.99
N LEU A 732 -16.52 11.19 -12.22
CA LEU A 732 -17.63 11.84 -12.91
C LEU A 732 -18.92 11.04 -12.69
N THR A 733 -19.83 11.58 -11.89
CA THR A 733 -21.17 10.99 -11.68
C THR A 733 -22.14 11.51 -12.73
N TYR A 734 -23.00 10.65 -13.26
CA TYR A 734 -23.97 11.04 -14.28
C TYR A 734 -25.32 10.31 -14.12
N PRO A 735 -26.44 10.98 -14.45
CA PRO A 735 -27.79 10.41 -14.34
C PRO A 735 -28.17 9.54 -15.55
N TYR A 736 -29.41 9.04 -15.56
CA TYR A 736 -29.98 8.34 -16.72
C TYR A 736 -29.86 9.14 -18.03
N ASP A 737 -29.69 8.42 -19.14
CA ASP A 737 -29.68 8.95 -20.51
C ASP A 737 -28.73 10.15 -20.74
N THR A 738 -27.49 10.04 -20.25
CA THR A 738 -26.44 11.05 -20.44
C THR A 738 -25.62 10.78 -21.71
N GLU A 739 -25.27 11.84 -22.45
CA GLU A 739 -24.21 11.80 -23.47
C GLU A 739 -22.91 12.36 -22.89
N LEU A 740 -21.84 11.58 -22.99
CA LEU A 740 -20.50 11.94 -22.51
C LEU A 740 -19.62 12.34 -23.69
N GLU A 741 -19.13 13.57 -23.68
CA GLU A 741 -18.14 14.06 -24.65
C GLU A 741 -16.72 13.94 -24.09
N VAL A 742 -15.86 13.24 -24.81
CA VAL A 742 -14.44 13.03 -24.47
C VAL A 742 -13.58 13.67 -25.54
N SER A 743 -12.79 14.66 -25.14
CA SER A 743 -11.78 15.29 -26.00
C SER A 743 -10.39 14.87 -25.56
N MET A 744 -9.54 14.43 -26.49
CA MET A 744 -8.19 13.95 -26.18
C MET A 744 -7.20 14.39 -27.25
N TRP A 745 -6.00 14.80 -26.82
CA TRP A 745 -4.93 15.27 -27.69
C TRP A 745 -3.69 14.39 -27.55
N ARG A 746 -2.99 14.20 -28.66
CA ARG A 746 -1.58 13.78 -28.68
C ARG A 746 -0.78 14.99 -29.15
N GLN A 747 0.06 15.55 -28.29
CA GLN A 747 0.91 16.69 -28.64
C GLN A 747 2.36 16.27 -28.74
N THR A 748 3.06 16.84 -29.72
CA THR A 748 4.46 16.55 -30.01
C THR A 748 5.30 17.82 -29.86
N ASP A 749 6.49 17.70 -29.29
CA ASP A 749 7.58 18.65 -29.44
C ASP A 749 8.85 17.92 -29.93
N ASP A 750 9.95 18.64 -30.16
CA ASP A 750 11.18 18.04 -30.71
C ASP A 750 11.97 17.20 -29.68
N THR A 751 11.60 17.28 -28.40
CA THR A 751 12.28 16.64 -27.26
C THR A 751 11.41 15.61 -26.54
N ARG A 752 10.08 15.72 -26.64
CA ARG A 752 9.08 14.95 -25.91
C ARG A 752 7.81 14.84 -26.75
N VAL A 753 7.05 13.79 -26.50
CA VAL A 753 5.63 13.72 -26.86
C VAL A 753 4.87 13.87 -25.53
N CYS A 754 4.03 14.89 -25.41
CA CYS A 754 3.47 15.30 -24.13
C CYS A 754 1.93 15.29 -24.12
N ARG A 755 1.42 14.86 -22.96
CA ARG A 755 0.07 14.85 -22.38
C ARG A 755 -1.17 14.95 -23.27
N VAL A 756 -2.01 13.96 -23.04
CA VAL A 756 -3.46 13.96 -23.21
C VAL A 756 -4.07 14.99 -22.25
N LYS A 757 -4.66 16.04 -22.79
CA LYS A 757 -5.59 16.89 -22.04
C LYS A 757 -6.99 16.31 -22.22
N LEU A 758 -7.79 16.27 -21.16
CA LEU A 758 -9.20 15.86 -21.27
C LEU A 758 -10.06 17.10 -20.99
N SER A 759 -11.01 17.41 -21.86
CA SER A 759 -12.02 18.44 -21.62
C SER A 759 -13.40 17.82 -21.77
N GLU A 760 -14.22 17.96 -20.73
CA GLU A 760 -15.58 17.44 -20.64
C GLU A 760 -16.55 18.60 -20.87
N SER A 761 -17.55 18.40 -21.72
CA SER A 761 -18.68 19.31 -21.93
C SER A 761 -20.00 18.58 -21.75
N TYR A 762 -20.93 19.20 -21.02
CA TYR A 762 -22.28 18.71 -20.79
C TYR A 762 -23.27 19.37 -21.76
N SER A 763 -24.26 18.63 -22.25
CA SER A 763 -25.48 19.21 -22.81
C SER A 763 -26.75 18.74 -22.07
N TYR A 764 -27.24 19.60 -21.18
CA TYR A 764 -28.57 19.81 -20.57
C TYR A 764 -29.56 18.67 -20.26
N SER A 765 -29.91 18.59 -18.97
CA SER A 765 -31.30 18.71 -18.46
C SER A 765 -31.28 19.27 -17.01
N TYR A 766 -32.01 20.38 -16.80
CA TYR A 766 -32.11 21.26 -15.63
C TYR A 766 -31.87 20.72 -14.20
N LEU A 767 -30.96 21.37 -13.46
CA LEU A 767 -31.23 21.86 -12.09
C LEU A 767 -30.29 23.02 -11.72
N HIS A 768 -30.87 24.20 -11.52
CA HIS A 768 -30.22 25.39 -10.98
C HIS A 768 -29.89 25.17 -9.50
N VAL A 769 -28.64 25.40 -9.10
CA VAL A 769 -28.32 25.90 -7.76
C VAL A 769 -27.38 27.09 -7.95
N GLU A 770 -27.90 28.27 -7.62
CA GLU A 770 -27.14 29.51 -7.51
C GLU A 770 -26.11 29.40 -6.38
N THR A 771 -24.88 29.79 -6.66
CA THR A 771 -24.02 30.41 -5.66
C THR A 771 -23.50 31.71 -6.27
N GLU A 772 -24.08 32.82 -5.82
CA GLU A 772 -23.60 34.17 -6.13
C GLU A 772 -22.20 34.41 -5.56
N ASP A 773 -21.43 35.15 -6.36
CA ASP A 773 -20.08 35.66 -6.18
C ASP A 773 -19.83 36.47 -4.91
N TRP A 774 -18.56 36.50 -4.45
CA TRP A 774 -17.78 37.75 -4.26
C TRP A 774 -16.25 37.49 -4.38
N THR A 775 -15.79 37.61 -5.63
CA THR A 775 -14.55 38.24 -6.14
C THR A 775 -13.32 38.58 -5.27
N LEU A 776 -12.17 38.23 -5.88
CA LEU A 776 -10.88 38.96 -6.01
C LEU A 776 -9.90 39.02 -4.83
N SER A 777 -8.86 38.18 -4.93
CA SER A 777 -7.49 38.73 -4.92
C SER A 777 -6.67 38.17 -6.08
N LEU A 778 -6.36 39.04 -7.03
CA LEU A 778 -5.15 38.96 -7.83
C LEU A 778 -3.98 39.06 -6.85
N VAL A 779 -3.45 37.92 -6.42
CA VAL A 779 -2.12 37.85 -5.82
C VAL A 779 -1.23 37.12 -6.81
N ASN A 780 -0.28 37.90 -7.34
CA ASN A 780 0.96 37.48 -7.97
C ASN A 780 1.21 35.96 -7.96
N ARG A 781 1.41 35.40 -9.15
CA ARG A 781 2.30 34.25 -9.35
C ARG A 781 3.66 34.57 -8.73
N GLN A 782 3.81 34.29 -7.44
CA GLN A 782 5.08 33.78 -6.97
C GLN A 782 5.06 32.31 -7.35
N THR A 783 6.02 31.92 -8.19
CA THR A 783 6.58 30.58 -8.21
C THR A 783 6.73 30.14 -6.77
N ALA A 784 5.77 29.37 -6.26
CA ALA A 784 5.95 28.67 -5.01
C ALA A 784 7.03 27.65 -5.33
N ASN A 785 8.27 27.96 -4.95
CA ASN A 785 9.32 26.97 -4.81
C ASN A 785 8.74 25.87 -3.92
N MET A 786 8.24 24.80 -4.55
CA MET A 786 8.06 23.54 -3.86
C MET A 786 9.49 23.10 -3.53
N SER A 787 9.84 23.21 -2.24
CA SER A 787 11.20 23.08 -1.73
C SER A 787 12.14 24.24 -2.09
N SER A 788 12.71 24.88 -1.08
CA SER A 788 13.85 25.80 -1.22
C SER A 788 15.18 25.03 -1.25
N GLN A 789 15.23 23.87 -1.92
CA GLN A 789 16.51 23.18 -2.13
C GLN A 789 17.37 24.02 -3.06
N GLN A 790 18.61 24.26 -2.64
CA GLN A 790 19.60 24.88 -3.50
C GLN A 790 19.84 23.96 -4.71
N SER A 791 20.13 24.57 -5.86
CA SER A 791 20.54 23.84 -7.06
C SER A 791 21.63 22.82 -6.70
N HIS A 792 21.38 21.54 -7.00
CA HIS A 792 22.32 20.45 -6.75
C HIS A 792 22.34 19.45 -7.93
N PRO A 793 23.44 18.71 -8.13
CA PRO A 793 23.55 17.73 -9.21
C PRO A 793 22.56 16.56 -9.03
N ALA A 794 21.97 16.11 -10.14
CA ALA A 794 21.04 14.97 -10.18
C ALA A 794 21.70 13.68 -9.66
N LEU A 795 20.98 12.92 -8.84
CA LEU A 795 21.46 11.77 -8.11
C LEU A 795 21.02 10.45 -8.78
N LEU A 796 21.96 9.81 -9.48
CA LEU A 796 21.73 8.56 -10.23
C LEU A 796 22.51 7.35 -9.65
N ILE A 797 22.30 7.03 -8.37
CA ILE A 797 22.92 5.86 -7.70
C ILE A 797 21.87 4.78 -7.37
N PRO A 798 22.25 3.49 -7.28
CA PRO A 798 21.32 2.38 -7.03
C PRO A 798 20.90 2.30 -5.55
N GLY A 799 20.14 3.28 -5.09
CA GLY A 799 19.61 3.34 -3.74
C GLY A 799 20.46 4.19 -2.79
N PRO A 800 19.86 5.21 -2.15
CA PRO A 800 18.52 5.72 -2.34
C PRO A 800 18.49 6.45 -3.70
N VAL A 801 17.37 6.29 -4.41
CA VAL A 801 17.09 7.05 -5.64
C VAL A 801 16.61 8.46 -5.30
N GLU A 802 16.48 9.36 -6.28
CA GLU A 802 15.88 10.69 -6.05
C GLU A 802 14.46 10.54 -5.49
N PHE A 803 14.25 11.13 -4.32
CA PHE A 803 12.96 11.53 -3.76
C PHE A 803 13.21 12.88 -3.06
N ASP A 804 12.18 13.61 -2.62
CA ASP A 804 12.28 15.01 -2.15
C ASP A 804 13.27 15.30 -0.98
N ASP A 805 14.04 14.32 -0.48
CA ASP A 805 15.17 14.55 0.42
C ASP A 805 16.39 13.63 0.17
N ALA A 806 17.57 14.18 0.49
CA ALA A 806 18.91 13.81 0.03
C ALA A 806 19.37 12.32 0.12
N SER A 807 20.17 11.91 -0.85
CA SER A 807 20.92 10.64 -0.90
C SER A 807 21.88 10.43 0.27
N HIS A 808 21.97 9.22 0.83
CA HIS A 808 22.93 8.92 1.91
C HIS A 808 24.41 8.85 1.48
N VAL A 809 24.74 8.85 0.19
CA VAL A 809 26.14 8.99 -0.28
C VAL A 809 26.36 10.23 -1.16
N GLY A 810 25.32 11.04 -1.36
CA GLY A 810 25.43 12.32 -2.04
C GLY A 810 26.29 13.30 -1.24
N ALA A 811 27.04 14.16 -1.94
CA ALA A 811 27.97 15.10 -1.30
C ALA A 811 27.32 15.99 -0.23
N GLY A 812 26.07 16.41 -0.45
CA GLY A 812 25.30 17.22 0.51
C GLY A 812 25.06 16.48 1.83
N PHE A 813 24.55 15.26 1.76
CA PHE A 813 24.34 14.44 2.97
C PHE A 813 25.65 14.03 3.62
N VAL A 814 26.69 13.66 2.85
CA VAL A 814 28.01 13.32 3.40
C VAL A 814 28.56 14.49 4.22
N ALA A 815 28.40 15.73 3.74
CA ALA A 815 28.78 16.93 4.47
C ALA A 815 27.94 17.10 5.75
N THR A 816 26.61 16.93 5.67
CA THR A 816 25.72 17.01 6.84
C THR A 816 26.05 15.95 7.88
N PHE A 817 26.24 14.69 7.47
CA PHE A 817 26.52 13.60 8.40
C PHE A 817 27.89 13.77 9.04
N GLY A 818 28.91 14.18 8.28
CA GLY A 818 30.23 14.51 8.84
C GLY A 818 30.18 15.67 9.84
N GLU A 819 29.40 16.72 9.56
CA GLU A 819 29.14 17.81 10.51
C GLU A 819 28.42 17.31 11.77
N THR A 820 27.41 16.46 11.61
CA THR A 820 26.68 15.82 12.72
C THR A 820 27.61 15.04 13.63
N LEU A 821 28.50 14.21 13.08
CA LEU A 821 29.50 13.46 13.86
C LEU A 821 30.46 14.39 14.60
N SER A 822 30.90 15.47 13.94
CA SER A 822 31.76 16.49 14.57
C SER A 822 31.06 17.22 15.73
N MET A 823 29.78 17.53 15.58
CA MET A 823 28.98 18.14 16.65
C MET A 823 28.71 17.18 17.81
N LEU A 824 28.56 15.87 17.53
CA LEU A 824 28.45 14.87 18.59
C LEU A 824 29.70 14.84 19.46
N ARG A 825 30.92 15.02 18.91
CA ARG A 825 32.14 15.18 19.73
C ARG A 825 32.01 16.33 20.72
N ARG A 826 31.50 17.48 20.27
CA ARG A 826 31.25 18.64 21.14
C ARG A 826 30.20 18.36 22.21
N LEU A 827 29.10 17.69 21.84
CA LEU A 827 28.03 17.31 22.78
C LEU A 827 28.55 16.39 23.89
N PHE A 828 29.35 15.38 23.53
CA PHE A 828 29.97 14.47 24.48
C PHE A 828 31.20 15.08 25.17
N GLN A 829 31.60 16.31 24.83
CA GLN A 829 32.77 16.99 25.40
C GLN A 829 34.06 16.18 25.20
N THR A 830 34.25 15.64 23.99
CA THR A 830 35.48 14.95 23.59
C THR A 830 36.26 15.74 22.54
N THR A 831 37.56 15.81 22.76
CA THR A 831 38.58 16.40 21.87
C THR A 831 39.59 15.35 21.40
N ASP A 832 39.55 14.14 21.97
CA ASP A 832 40.40 13.02 21.57
C ASP A 832 40.01 12.51 20.17
N GLY A 833 40.94 12.67 19.22
CA GLY A 833 40.77 12.19 17.85
C GLY A 833 40.75 10.66 17.71
N SER A 834 41.16 9.92 18.74
CA SER A 834 41.08 8.46 18.78
C SER A 834 39.70 7.94 19.18
N SER A 835 38.87 8.79 19.79
CA SER A 835 37.46 8.51 20.07
C SER A 835 36.61 8.57 18.80
N GLN A 836 35.47 7.88 18.76
CA GLN A 836 34.59 7.84 17.59
C GLN A 836 33.10 7.94 17.97
N PRO A 837 32.35 8.93 17.45
CA PRO A 837 30.89 8.91 17.46
C PRO A 837 30.32 7.89 16.46
N PHE A 838 29.24 7.22 16.86
CA PHE A 838 28.43 6.34 16.02
C PHE A 838 26.98 6.81 16.02
N VAL A 839 26.35 6.81 14.85
CA VAL A 839 24.92 7.07 14.65
C VAL A 839 24.36 5.96 13.77
N ILE A 840 23.55 5.07 14.36
CA ILE A 840 23.00 3.88 13.71
C ILE A 840 21.49 3.90 13.84
N SER A 841 20.76 3.56 12.78
CA SER A 841 19.29 3.46 12.83
C SER A 841 18.85 2.37 13.80
N GLY A 842 18.08 2.75 14.83
CA GLY A 842 17.68 1.88 15.93
C GLY A 842 17.21 2.67 17.17
N SER A 843 16.73 1.97 18.19
CA SER A 843 16.39 2.58 19.49
C SER A 843 17.63 2.69 20.40
N GLY A 844 17.51 3.37 21.55
CA GLY A 844 18.60 3.42 22.54
C GLY A 844 19.06 2.06 23.05
N THR A 845 18.17 1.07 23.07
CA THR A 845 18.48 -0.32 23.47
C THR A 845 19.52 -0.97 22.55
N LEU A 846 19.58 -0.60 21.26
CA LEU A 846 20.62 -1.05 20.33
C LEU A 846 22.03 -0.67 20.83
N GLY A 847 22.16 0.38 21.64
CA GLY A 847 23.42 0.73 22.29
C GLY A 847 23.96 -0.37 23.19
N TRP A 848 23.07 -1.10 23.87
CA TRP A 848 23.44 -2.22 24.73
C TRP A 848 23.98 -3.38 23.89
N ASP A 849 23.32 -3.72 22.77
CA ASP A 849 23.83 -4.70 21.79
C ASP A 849 25.20 -4.28 21.23
N LEU A 850 25.39 -2.99 20.92
CA LEU A 850 26.68 -2.48 20.43
C LEU A 850 27.81 -2.73 21.45
N VAL A 851 27.56 -2.49 22.74
CA VAL A 851 28.54 -2.78 23.79
C VAL A 851 28.73 -4.28 23.97
N ALA A 852 27.65 -5.04 24.13
CA ALA A 852 27.70 -6.46 24.42
C ALA A 852 28.36 -7.26 23.28
N ALA A 853 27.97 -7.00 22.03
CA ALA A 853 28.50 -7.72 20.87
C ALA A 853 29.95 -7.36 20.51
N ASN A 854 30.42 -6.15 20.86
CA ASN A 854 31.72 -5.63 20.39
C ASN A 854 32.78 -5.42 21.48
N LEU A 855 32.41 -5.13 22.72
CA LEU A 855 33.37 -4.93 23.81
C LEU A 855 33.54 -6.16 24.71
N MET A 856 32.62 -7.13 24.65
CA MET A 856 32.65 -8.37 25.44
C MET A 856 32.78 -9.62 24.56
N GLU A 857 33.56 -10.58 25.02
CA GLU A 857 33.60 -11.95 24.49
C GLU A 857 32.90 -12.92 25.46
N PRO A 858 32.29 -14.03 24.97
CA PRO A 858 31.64 -15.00 25.84
C PRO A 858 32.55 -15.51 26.96
N GLY A 859 32.03 -15.50 28.19
CA GLY A 859 32.74 -15.90 29.40
C GLY A 859 33.55 -14.80 30.09
N GLU A 860 33.69 -13.61 29.50
CA GLU A 860 34.32 -12.45 30.15
C GLU A 860 33.42 -11.85 31.24
N GLU A 861 34.03 -11.24 32.25
CA GLU A 861 33.36 -10.71 33.45
C GLU A 861 32.90 -9.25 33.25
N ALA A 862 31.64 -8.95 33.56
CA ALA A 862 31.07 -7.60 33.54
C ALA A 862 30.51 -7.20 34.91
N LEU A 863 30.77 -5.97 35.34
CA LEU A 863 30.18 -5.39 36.55
C LEU A 863 29.05 -4.42 36.17
N VAL A 864 27.82 -4.70 36.57
CA VAL A 864 26.65 -3.87 36.24
C VAL A 864 26.15 -3.16 37.49
N LEU A 865 26.13 -1.82 37.45
CA LEU A 865 25.59 -0.98 38.50
C LEU A 865 24.13 -0.66 38.19
N SER A 866 23.20 -1.28 38.91
CA SER A 866 21.76 -1.14 38.67
C SER A 866 21.11 -0.22 39.71
N SER A 867 20.32 0.74 39.22
CA SER A 867 19.46 1.63 40.01
C SER A 867 17.98 1.52 39.59
N GLY A 868 17.62 0.47 38.84
CA GLY A 868 16.26 0.24 38.36
C GLY A 868 16.18 -0.64 37.10
N TYR A 869 15.06 -0.50 36.38
CA TYR A 869 14.69 -1.36 35.24
C TYR A 869 15.73 -1.39 34.12
N PHE A 870 16.36 -0.25 33.80
CA PHE A 870 17.25 -0.18 32.64
C PHE A 870 18.65 -0.74 32.95
N GLY A 871 19.12 -0.56 34.19
CA GLY A 871 20.33 -1.24 34.66
C GLY A 871 20.16 -2.77 34.68
N ASP A 872 19.00 -3.26 35.12
CA ASP A 872 18.65 -4.68 35.07
C ASP A 872 18.59 -5.19 33.63
N GLY A 873 17.92 -4.46 32.71
CA GLY A 873 17.87 -4.85 31.30
C GLY A 873 19.23 -4.85 30.60
N PHE A 874 20.16 -4.00 31.02
CA PHE A 874 21.53 -4.03 30.47
C PHE A 874 22.32 -5.25 30.98
N ALA A 875 22.09 -5.69 32.23
CA ALA A 875 22.63 -6.97 32.71
C ALA A 875 22.08 -8.14 31.86
N ASP A 876 20.76 -8.20 31.66
CA ASP A 876 20.12 -9.25 30.86
C ASP A 876 20.67 -9.29 29.43
N CYS A 877 20.90 -8.12 28.82
CA CYS A 877 21.52 -8.01 27.50
C CYS A 877 22.95 -8.59 27.48
N LEU A 878 23.80 -8.23 28.45
CA LEU A 878 25.16 -8.75 28.53
C LEU A 878 25.19 -10.27 28.71
N GLU A 879 24.29 -10.83 29.53
CA GLU A 879 24.14 -12.27 29.72
C GLU A 879 23.68 -12.97 28.44
N ALA A 880 22.77 -12.36 27.66
CA ALA A 880 22.33 -12.88 26.36
C ALA A 880 23.48 -13.01 25.35
N TYR A 881 24.52 -12.19 25.47
CA TYR A 881 25.76 -12.29 24.67
C TYR A 881 26.85 -13.16 25.33
N GLY A 882 26.53 -13.85 26.43
CA GLY A 882 27.40 -14.81 27.10
C GLY A 882 28.39 -14.21 28.10
N ALA A 883 28.24 -12.94 28.49
CA ALA A 883 29.06 -12.36 29.56
C ALA A 883 28.68 -12.94 30.93
N LYS A 884 29.64 -13.00 31.85
CA LYS A 884 29.41 -13.32 33.26
C LYS A 884 29.15 -12.03 34.03
N VAL A 885 27.89 -11.76 34.34
CA VAL A 885 27.50 -10.51 34.99
C VAL A 885 27.58 -10.64 36.52
N THR A 886 28.25 -9.67 37.14
CA THR A 886 28.12 -9.39 38.58
C THR A 886 27.32 -8.10 38.71
N LYS A 887 26.14 -8.18 39.31
CA LYS A 887 25.25 -7.03 39.47
C LYS A 887 25.34 -6.47 40.89
N LEU A 888 25.58 -5.16 41.00
CA LEU A 888 25.43 -4.41 42.25
C LEU A 888 24.15 -3.59 42.15
N GLU A 889 23.21 -3.85 43.04
CA GLU A 889 21.90 -3.20 43.07
C GLU A 889 21.85 -2.16 44.18
N GLY A 890 21.37 -0.96 43.86
CA GLY A 890 20.95 0.02 44.87
C GLY A 890 19.58 -0.35 45.45
N PRO A 891 19.22 0.14 46.65
CA PRO A 891 17.83 0.06 47.13
C PRO A 891 16.90 0.82 46.17
N VAL A 892 15.59 0.52 46.20
CA VAL A 892 14.60 1.21 45.35
C VAL A 892 14.69 2.72 45.56
N GLY A 893 15.01 3.46 44.48
CA GLY A 893 15.21 4.92 44.56
C GLY A 893 16.61 5.37 45.00
N GLY A 894 17.57 4.44 45.12
CA GLY A 894 18.97 4.70 45.37
C GLY A 894 19.89 4.07 44.32
N LYS A 895 21.19 4.23 44.52
CA LYS A 895 22.25 3.69 43.64
C LYS A 895 23.29 2.89 44.44
N PRO A 896 24.04 1.98 43.79
CA PRO A 896 25.18 1.30 44.41
C PRO A 896 26.19 2.29 45.01
N GLN A 897 26.72 1.98 46.19
CA GLN A 897 27.64 2.86 46.91
C GLN A 897 29.09 2.69 46.42
N LEU A 898 29.87 3.77 46.41
CA LEU A 898 31.26 3.77 45.92
C LEU A 898 32.14 2.73 46.64
N ALA A 899 31.94 2.53 47.94
CA ALA A 899 32.69 1.54 48.72
C ALA A 899 32.43 0.09 48.25
N ASP A 900 31.20 -0.23 47.87
CA ASP A 900 30.83 -1.55 47.36
C ASP A 900 31.36 -1.77 45.94
N ILE A 901 31.37 -0.72 45.12
CA ILE A 901 31.98 -0.72 43.78
C ILE A 901 33.49 -0.97 43.89
N GLU A 902 34.20 -0.23 44.76
CA GLU A 902 35.63 -0.43 45.02
C GLU A 902 35.90 -1.85 45.53
N LYS A 903 35.07 -2.36 46.44
CA LYS A 903 35.18 -3.73 46.96
C LYS A 903 35.00 -4.76 45.84
N ALA A 904 33.99 -4.63 44.99
CA ALA A 904 33.75 -5.55 43.88
C ALA A 904 34.92 -5.55 42.89
N LEU A 905 35.40 -4.36 42.49
CA LEU A 905 36.53 -4.21 41.57
C LEU A 905 37.84 -4.80 42.11
N LYS A 906 38.04 -4.83 43.44
CA LYS A 906 39.22 -5.47 44.07
C LYS A 906 39.12 -7.00 44.13
N GLN A 907 37.91 -7.56 44.09
CA GLN A 907 37.71 -9.01 44.25
C GLN A 907 38.14 -9.80 43.01
N LYS A 908 37.89 -9.27 41.81
CA LYS A 908 38.24 -9.90 40.54
C LYS A 908 38.35 -8.88 39.41
N PRO A 909 39.11 -9.16 38.34
CA PRO A 909 39.17 -8.29 37.18
C PRO A 909 37.84 -8.32 36.41
N TYR A 910 37.41 -7.15 35.94
CA TYR A 910 36.26 -7.01 35.03
C TYR A 910 36.71 -6.41 33.70
N LYS A 911 36.11 -6.89 32.61
CA LYS A 911 36.31 -6.34 31.27
C LYS A 911 35.64 -4.98 31.13
N ILE A 912 34.37 -4.90 31.56
CA ILE A 912 33.59 -3.66 31.56
C ILE A 912 32.89 -3.44 32.91
N LEU A 913 32.67 -2.17 33.23
CA LEU A 913 31.74 -1.70 34.25
C LEU A 913 30.66 -0.90 33.54
N THR A 914 29.39 -1.28 33.67
CA THR A 914 28.26 -0.51 33.13
C THR A 914 27.51 0.22 34.23
N VAL A 915 27.04 1.43 33.92
CA VAL A 915 26.26 2.26 34.83
C VAL A 915 25.21 3.07 34.07
N THR A 916 23.96 3.03 34.51
CA THR A 916 22.92 3.90 33.99
C THR A 916 23.01 5.27 34.66
N HIS A 917 23.23 6.33 33.88
CA HIS A 917 23.41 7.67 34.41
C HIS A 917 22.11 8.20 35.01
N VAL A 918 21.01 8.13 34.27
CA VAL A 918 19.67 8.41 34.77
C VAL A 918 18.76 7.22 34.46
N ASP A 919 18.39 6.46 35.48
CA ASP A 919 17.44 5.36 35.29
C ASP A 919 16.03 5.95 35.14
N THR A 920 15.47 5.84 33.94
CA THR A 920 14.16 6.44 33.62
C THR A 920 13.00 5.74 34.34
N SER A 921 13.23 4.60 34.99
CA SER A 921 12.22 3.96 35.83
C SER A 921 12.14 4.61 37.21
N THR A 922 13.26 5.00 37.83
CA THR A 922 13.29 5.51 39.22
C THR A 922 13.60 7.00 39.33
N GLY A 923 14.13 7.63 38.28
CA GLY A 923 14.60 9.02 38.28
C GLY A 923 15.90 9.24 39.06
N VAL A 924 16.61 8.14 39.38
CA VAL A 924 17.89 8.16 40.10
C VAL A 924 19.03 8.57 39.15
N LEU A 925 19.86 9.50 39.62
CA LEU A 925 21.08 10.01 38.99
C LEU A 925 22.32 9.35 39.63
N SER A 926 23.04 8.57 38.83
CA SER A 926 24.29 7.94 39.23
C SER A 926 25.47 8.93 39.18
N ASP A 927 26.39 8.86 40.15
CA ASP A 927 27.59 9.71 40.17
C ASP A 927 28.69 9.14 39.27
N ILE A 928 28.57 9.41 37.96
CA ILE A 928 29.48 8.88 36.94
C ILE A 928 30.92 9.32 37.18
N LYS A 929 31.14 10.57 37.59
CA LYS A 929 32.49 11.13 37.83
C LYS A 929 33.22 10.33 38.91
N SER A 930 32.58 10.09 40.04
CA SER A 930 33.19 9.33 41.14
C SER A 930 33.33 7.84 40.81
N VAL A 931 32.34 7.24 40.13
CA VAL A 931 32.40 5.84 39.68
C VAL A 931 33.58 5.62 38.74
N ALA A 932 33.75 6.49 37.73
CA ALA A 932 34.86 6.42 36.80
C ALA A 932 36.22 6.62 37.50
N ALA A 933 36.31 7.56 38.44
CA ALA A 933 37.52 7.78 39.24
C ALA A 933 37.91 6.55 40.09
N VAL A 934 36.94 5.89 40.72
CA VAL A 934 37.16 4.65 41.46
C VAL A 934 37.61 3.51 40.53
N ALA A 935 36.92 3.33 39.40
CA ALA A 935 37.29 2.32 38.41
C ALA A 935 38.73 2.52 37.90
N LYS A 936 39.09 3.74 37.51
CA LYS A 936 40.44 4.08 37.05
C LYS A 936 41.51 3.88 38.12
N LYS A 937 41.19 4.16 39.38
CA LYS A 937 42.13 3.99 40.51
C LYS A 937 42.36 2.52 40.86
N VAL A 938 41.31 1.70 40.83
CA VAL A 938 41.30 0.32 41.38
C VAL A 938 41.54 -0.73 40.29
N SER A 939 40.96 -0.53 39.11
CA SER A 939 41.00 -1.45 37.96
C SER A 939 41.16 -0.65 36.66
N PRO A 940 42.35 -0.07 36.40
CA PRO A 940 42.57 0.84 35.26
C PRO A 940 42.33 0.20 33.88
N GLU A 941 42.32 -1.13 33.79
CA GLU A 941 42.05 -1.87 32.56
C GLU A 941 40.55 -2.07 32.28
N THR A 942 39.69 -1.88 33.28
CA THR A 942 38.24 -2.00 33.11
C THR A 942 37.71 -0.82 32.29
N LEU A 943 36.87 -1.09 31.29
CA LEU A 943 36.22 -0.05 30.50
C LEU A 943 34.95 0.47 31.21
N VAL A 944 34.78 1.78 31.31
CA VAL A 944 33.60 2.41 31.94
C VAL A 944 32.57 2.77 30.87
N ILE A 945 31.42 2.09 30.92
CA ILE A 945 30.32 2.21 29.97
C ILE A 945 29.13 2.88 30.63
N VAL A 946 28.63 3.95 30.04
CA VAL A 946 27.51 4.73 30.58
C VAL A 946 26.30 4.62 29.68
N ASP A 947 25.19 4.14 30.23
CA ASP A 947 23.88 4.31 29.60
C ASP A 947 23.36 5.72 29.92
N GLY A 948 23.42 6.59 28.92
CA GLY A 948 23.00 7.98 28.97
C GLY A 948 21.72 8.28 28.17
N VAL A 949 20.88 7.28 27.91
CA VAL A 949 19.65 7.45 27.11
C VAL A 949 18.78 8.60 27.65
N CYS A 950 18.58 8.69 28.96
CA CYS A 950 17.77 9.76 29.55
C CYS A 950 18.55 11.05 29.83
N SER A 951 19.88 10.99 29.92
CA SER A 951 20.72 12.05 30.49
C SER A 951 21.46 12.90 29.46
N VAL A 952 21.85 12.34 28.30
CA VAL A 952 22.65 13.09 27.31
C VAL A 952 21.89 14.33 26.83
N ALA A 953 22.55 15.49 26.90
CA ALA A 953 22.00 16.84 26.66
C ALA A 953 21.09 17.42 27.76
N ALA A 954 20.93 16.76 28.91
CA ALA A 954 20.25 17.31 30.10
C ALA A 954 21.11 17.27 31.36
N GLU A 955 21.99 16.27 31.49
CA GLU A 955 22.99 16.14 32.55
C GLU A 955 24.39 16.35 31.97
N GLU A 956 25.31 16.79 32.83
CA GLU A 956 26.72 16.89 32.46
C GLU A 956 27.32 15.49 32.25
N ILE A 957 28.01 15.32 31.12
CA ILE A 957 28.79 14.12 30.81
C ILE A 957 30.10 14.61 30.19
N ALA A 958 31.13 14.78 31.02
CA ALA A 958 32.44 15.21 30.55
C ALA A 958 33.27 13.97 30.15
N PHE A 959 33.08 13.50 28.92
CA PHE A 959 33.60 12.20 28.43
C PHE A 959 35.11 12.05 28.62
N ASP A 960 35.90 13.02 28.14
CA ASP A 960 37.36 12.99 28.25
C ASP A 960 37.83 13.22 29.70
N GLU A 961 37.26 14.23 30.38
CA GLU A 961 37.68 14.60 31.75
C GLU A 961 37.47 13.43 32.73
N TRP A 962 36.35 12.74 32.62
CA TRP A 962 36.02 11.62 33.52
C TRP A 962 36.64 10.30 33.05
N GLY A 963 37.22 10.26 31.85
CA GLY A 963 37.86 9.08 31.29
C GLY A 963 36.86 7.95 30.99
N LEU A 964 35.72 8.29 30.39
CA LEU A 964 34.69 7.32 30.01
C LEU A 964 35.09 6.58 28.73
N ASP A 965 34.66 5.33 28.60
CA ASP A 965 35.03 4.49 27.45
C ASP A 965 33.90 4.31 26.45
N ALA A 966 32.65 4.32 26.90
CA ALA A 966 31.51 4.46 26.02
C ALA A 966 30.35 5.20 26.70
N VAL A 967 29.63 6.01 25.93
CA VAL A 967 28.35 6.59 26.36
C VAL A 967 27.31 6.33 25.28
N LEU A 968 26.16 5.77 25.67
CA LEU A 968 25.07 5.38 24.78
C LEU A 968 23.86 6.31 24.98
N THR A 969 23.13 6.63 23.92
CA THR A 969 21.88 7.40 24.01
C THR A 969 20.94 7.20 22.81
N ALA A 970 19.77 7.84 22.86
CA ALA A 970 18.76 7.81 21.82
C ALA A 970 18.36 9.23 21.38
N SER A 971 17.92 9.38 20.13
CA SER A 971 17.59 10.69 19.55
C SER A 971 16.41 11.41 20.23
N GLN A 972 15.39 10.68 20.68
CA GLN A 972 14.08 11.21 21.14
C GLN A 972 13.95 11.53 22.63
N LYS A 973 15.08 11.64 23.33
CA LYS A 973 15.12 12.02 24.75
C LYS A 973 15.51 13.49 24.87
N ALA A 974 16.44 13.82 25.76
CA ALA A 974 16.86 15.21 26.00
C ALA A 974 17.52 15.90 24.79
N ILE A 975 17.96 15.13 23.78
CA ILE A 975 18.41 15.66 22.47
C ILE A 975 17.25 16.30 21.69
N GLY A 976 16.01 15.79 21.83
CA GLY A 976 14.84 16.39 21.20
C GLY A 976 14.71 16.16 19.68
N CYS A 977 15.32 15.10 19.15
CA CYS A 977 15.21 14.67 17.75
C CYS A 977 14.13 13.57 17.62
N PRO A 978 13.46 13.37 16.46
CA PRO A 978 12.54 12.24 16.28
C PRO A 978 13.18 10.87 16.59
N ALA A 979 12.36 9.91 17.02
CA ALA A 979 12.82 8.58 17.40
C ALA A 979 13.35 7.78 16.20
N GLY A 980 14.39 6.99 16.42
CA GLY A 980 14.92 6.05 15.42
C GLY A 980 16.43 6.05 15.22
N LEU A 981 17.20 6.80 16.02
CA LEU A 981 18.67 6.73 16.02
C LEU A 981 19.22 6.30 17.38
N CYS A 982 20.08 5.28 17.35
CA CYS A 982 21.02 4.93 18.40
C CYS A 982 22.28 5.78 18.22
N ILE A 983 22.61 6.60 19.22
CA ILE A 983 23.75 7.51 19.20
C ILE A 983 24.71 7.06 20.29
N SER A 984 26.00 6.97 19.97
CA SER A 984 27.00 6.56 20.95
C SER A 984 28.36 7.22 20.70
N MET A 985 29.15 7.35 21.76
CA MET A 985 30.54 7.79 21.70
C MET A 985 31.42 6.71 22.32
N PHE A 986 32.49 6.31 21.65
CA PHE A 986 33.45 5.32 22.14
C PHE A 986 34.86 5.92 22.20
N SER A 987 35.60 5.64 23.28
CA SER A 987 36.97 6.11 23.47
C SER A 987 37.98 5.35 22.61
N GLY A 988 39.20 5.88 22.48
CA GLY A 988 40.31 5.15 21.86
C GLY A 988 40.59 3.79 22.51
N ARG A 989 40.42 3.67 23.84
CA ARG A 989 40.55 2.38 24.57
C ARG A 989 39.46 1.39 24.17
N ALA A 990 38.21 1.83 24.07
CA ALA A 990 37.11 0.98 23.60
C ALA A 990 37.31 0.55 22.14
N VAL A 991 37.69 1.49 21.25
CA VAL A 991 38.00 1.18 19.85
C VAL A 991 39.17 0.18 19.73
N ALA A 992 40.20 0.32 20.57
CA ALA A 992 41.29 -0.65 20.63
C ALA A 992 40.82 -2.03 21.11
N ALA A 993 39.93 -2.09 22.10
CA ALA A 993 39.33 -3.34 22.56
C ALA A 993 38.53 -4.05 21.46
N VAL A 994 37.75 -3.32 20.65
CA VAL A 994 37.05 -3.87 19.48
C VAL A 994 38.03 -4.47 18.47
N LYS A 995 39.15 -3.79 18.21
CA LYS A 995 40.18 -4.26 17.27
C LYS A 995 40.97 -5.47 17.79
N ALA A 996 41.09 -5.60 19.12
CA ALA A 996 41.84 -6.65 19.78
C ALA A 996 41.03 -7.93 20.06
N ARG A 997 39.73 -7.94 19.71
CA ARG A 997 38.87 -9.13 19.85
C ARG A 997 39.47 -10.35 19.15
N LYS A 998 39.32 -11.51 19.77
CA LYS A 998 39.75 -12.81 19.20
C LYS A 998 38.63 -13.51 18.45
N THR A 999 37.39 -13.28 18.88
CA THR A 999 36.18 -13.83 18.26
C THR A 999 35.42 -12.75 17.48
N GLU A 1000 34.88 -13.13 16.33
CA GLU A 1000 34.01 -12.23 15.56
C GLU A 1000 32.77 -11.85 16.40
N PRO A 1001 32.27 -10.59 16.29
CA PRO A 1001 31.04 -10.18 16.96
C PRO A 1001 29.86 -11.10 16.59
N ALA A 1002 29.02 -11.44 17.58
CA ALA A 1002 27.86 -12.32 17.40
C ALA A 1002 26.74 -11.71 16.52
N THR A 1003 26.85 -10.43 16.17
CA THR A 1003 25.88 -9.70 15.35
C THR A 1003 26.47 -9.24 14.02
N TYR A 1004 25.70 -9.33 12.94
CA TYR A 1004 26.10 -8.78 11.64
C TYR A 1004 25.88 -7.26 11.57
N PHE A 1005 24.67 -6.80 11.86
CA PHE A 1005 24.29 -5.38 11.71
C PHE A 1005 24.92 -4.48 12.77
N ALA A 1006 24.93 -4.88 14.05
CA ALA A 1006 25.55 -4.11 15.14
C ALA A 1006 27.08 -4.30 15.24
N SER A 1007 27.74 -4.74 14.16
CA SER A 1007 29.19 -4.94 14.17
C SER A 1007 29.96 -3.62 14.06
N MET A 1008 30.66 -3.20 15.12
CA MET A 1008 31.54 -2.03 15.10
C MET A 1008 32.70 -2.21 14.12
N LYS A 1009 33.17 -3.44 13.88
CA LYS A 1009 34.17 -3.74 12.83
C LYS A 1009 33.71 -3.26 11.46
N ARG A 1010 32.40 -3.32 11.18
CA ARG A 1010 31.79 -2.89 9.92
C ARG A 1010 31.42 -1.41 9.93
N TRP A 1011 30.90 -0.89 11.04
CA TRP A 1011 30.48 0.52 11.13
C TRP A 1011 31.62 1.51 11.37
N LEU A 1012 32.72 1.11 12.01
CA LEU A 1012 33.82 2.01 12.35
C LEU A 1012 34.43 2.69 11.10
N PRO A 1013 34.77 1.96 10.01
CA PRO A 1013 35.24 2.59 8.78
C PRO A 1013 34.22 3.55 8.17
N ILE A 1014 32.92 3.25 8.32
CA ILE A 1014 31.83 4.06 7.76
C ILE A 1014 31.73 5.39 8.50
N MET A 1015 31.71 5.37 9.83
CA MET A 1015 31.67 6.60 10.65
C MET A 1015 32.90 7.46 10.42
N GLN A 1016 34.09 6.86 10.33
CA GLN A 1016 35.34 7.57 10.03
C GLN A 1016 35.32 8.23 8.65
N ASN A 1017 34.80 7.53 7.63
CA ASN A 1017 34.69 8.10 6.29
C ASN A 1017 33.68 9.24 6.24
N TYR A 1018 32.48 9.09 6.80
CA TYR A 1018 31.50 10.18 6.85
C TYR A 1018 32.03 11.40 7.61
N GLU A 1019 32.70 11.19 8.74
CA GLU A 1019 33.35 12.26 9.51
C GLU A 1019 34.46 12.96 8.71
N ALA A 1020 35.23 12.20 7.92
CA ALA A 1020 36.19 12.73 6.95
C ALA A 1020 35.55 13.30 5.67
N LYS A 1021 34.21 13.41 5.63
CA LYS A 1021 33.42 13.86 4.48
C LYS A 1021 33.66 13.05 3.20
N LYS A 1022 33.88 11.74 3.36
CA LYS A 1022 34.01 10.76 2.28
C LYS A 1022 32.79 9.83 2.28
N PRO A 1023 32.18 9.54 1.11
CA PRO A 1023 31.11 8.57 1.04
C PRO A 1023 31.63 7.18 1.39
N SER A 1024 30.84 6.41 2.12
CA SER A 1024 31.18 5.03 2.50
C SER A 1024 29.90 4.26 2.81
N TYR A 1025 29.87 2.99 2.44
CA TYR A 1025 28.65 2.19 2.54
C TYR A 1025 28.89 0.86 3.26
N PHE A 1026 27.98 0.53 4.18
CA PHE A 1026 27.83 -0.80 4.78
C PHE A 1026 26.34 -1.14 4.85
N ALA A 1027 25.55 -0.23 5.40
CA ALA A 1027 24.09 -0.26 5.38
C ALA A 1027 23.57 1.18 5.25
N THR A 1028 22.35 1.32 4.73
CA THR A 1028 21.71 2.62 4.49
C THR A 1028 21.39 3.33 5.82
N PRO A 1029 22.05 4.45 6.17
CA PRO A 1029 21.65 5.27 7.30
C PRO A 1029 20.37 6.05 6.95
N SER A 1030 19.53 6.39 7.94
CA SER A 1030 18.33 7.21 7.70
C SER A 1030 18.69 8.68 7.45
N PRO A 1031 18.56 9.20 6.22
CA PRO A 1031 18.98 10.56 5.92
C PRO A 1031 18.15 11.61 6.67
N GLN A 1032 16.83 11.40 6.72
CA GLN A 1032 15.87 12.32 7.33
C GLN A 1032 16.13 12.48 8.84
N LEU A 1033 16.37 11.37 9.55
CA LEU A 1033 16.66 11.42 10.97
C LEU A 1033 18.04 12.04 11.25
N ILE A 1034 19.02 11.86 10.37
CA ILE A 1034 20.35 12.49 10.51
C ILE A 1034 20.28 14.00 10.25
N HIS A 1035 19.46 14.45 9.29
CA HIS A 1035 19.17 15.88 9.10
C HIS A 1035 18.45 16.49 10.31
N ALA A 1036 17.48 15.78 10.90
CA ALA A 1036 16.82 16.20 12.12
C ALA A 1036 17.80 16.27 13.31
N LEU A 1037 18.69 15.27 13.44
CA LEU A 1037 19.73 15.26 14.46
C LEU A 1037 20.73 16.41 14.27
N ASN A 1038 21.14 16.69 13.03
CA ASN A 1038 22.00 17.84 12.70
C ASN A 1038 21.38 19.15 13.21
N THR A 1039 20.09 19.36 12.93
CA THR A 1039 19.35 20.56 13.38
C THR A 1039 19.25 20.62 14.91
N ALA A 1040 18.91 19.52 15.56
CA ALA A 1040 18.83 19.46 17.03
C ALA A 1040 20.19 19.75 17.68
N LEU A 1041 21.28 19.21 17.14
CA LEU A 1041 22.64 19.46 17.65
C LEU A 1041 23.07 20.91 17.44
N LYS A 1042 22.73 21.53 16.30
CA LYS A 1042 22.96 22.97 16.08
C LYS A 1042 22.28 23.80 17.17
N GLN A 1043 21.01 23.56 17.42
CA GLN A 1043 20.25 24.25 18.48
C GLN A 1043 20.83 24.01 19.88
N ILE A 1044 21.27 22.78 20.19
CA ILE A 1044 21.90 22.47 21.47
C ILE A 1044 23.22 23.22 21.65
N LEU A 1045 24.02 23.31 20.59
CA LEU A 1045 25.38 23.86 20.59
C LEU A 1045 25.45 25.36 20.27
N GLU A 1046 24.30 26.02 20.04
CA GLU A 1046 24.18 27.48 19.93
C GLU A 1046 24.59 28.20 21.21
N ARG A 1047 24.47 27.53 22.36
CA ARG A 1047 24.85 28.04 23.68
C ARG A 1047 25.81 27.09 24.38
N PRO A 1048 26.56 27.55 25.40
CA PRO A 1048 27.36 26.66 26.24
C PRO A 1048 26.49 25.56 26.86
N LEU A 1049 26.98 24.32 26.85
CA LEU A 1049 26.26 23.17 27.41
C LEU A 1049 25.97 23.36 28.91
N SER A 1050 26.85 24.04 29.64
CA SER A 1050 26.66 24.37 31.06
C SER A 1050 25.38 25.19 31.31
N GLU A 1051 25.05 26.14 30.44
CA GLU A 1051 23.79 26.91 30.53
C GLU A 1051 22.59 26.00 30.35
N ARG A 1052 22.66 25.07 29.38
CA ARG A 1052 21.59 24.09 29.14
C ARG A 1052 21.38 23.17 30.35
N PHE A 1053 22.45 22.65 30.93
CA PHE A 1053 22.38 21.81 32.13
C PHE A 1053 21.79 22.58 33.32
N GLN A 1054 22.20 23.84 33.51
CA GLN A 1054 21.64 24.70 34.54
C GLN A 1054 20.12 24.90 34.36
N GLN A 1055 19.64 25.14 33.14
CA GLN A 1055 18.20 25.30 32.88
C GLN A 1055 17.40 24.03 33.19
N HIS A 1056 17.92 22.85 32.87
CA HIS A 1056 17.30 21.58 33.25
C HIS A 1056 17.29 21.41 34.78
N ALA A 1057 18.38 21.77 35.47
CA ALA A 1057 18.45 21.74 36.92
C ALA A 1057 17.42 22.69 37.59
N GLU A 1058 17.24 23.90 37.04
CA GLU A 1058 16.24 24.87 37.51
C GLU A 1058 14.80 24.39 37.31
N ALA A 1059 14.50 23.82 36.13
CA ALA A 1059 13.19 23.23 35.84
C ALA A 1059 12.89 22.04 36.76
N ALA A 1060 13.87 21.16 36.96
CA ALA A 1060 13.74 20.02 37.86
C ALA A 1060 13.52 20.47 39.32
N LYS A 1061 14.22 21.52 39.78
CA LYS A 1061 13.99 22.12 41.09
C LYS A 1061 12.56 22.66 41.23
N LYS A 1062 12.02 23.30 40.19
CA LYS A 1062 10.63 23.78 40.16
C LYS A 1062 9.63 22.63 40.26
N VAL A 1063 9.81 21.56 39.49
CA VAL A 1063 8.97 20.36 39.55
C VAL A 1063 9.03 19.71 40.94
N ARG A 1064 10.23 19.49 41.48
CA ARG A 1064 10.41 18.88 42.80
C ARG A 1064 9.81 19.72 43.94
N LYS A 1065 9.94 21.05 43.85
CA LYS A 1065 9.28 21.96 44.79
C LYS A 1065 7.76 21.78 44.72
N ALA A 1066 7.17 21.76 43.53
CA ALA A 1066 5.73 21.56 43.38
C ALA A 1066 5.26 20.19 43.90
N VAL A 1067 6.02 19.12 43.65
CA VAL A 1067 5.76 17.78 44.21
C VAL A 1067 5.74 17.82 45.74
N THR A 1068 6.71 18.52 46.35
CA THR A 1068 6.79 18.69 47.81
C THR A 1068 5.66 19.57 48.35
N ASP A 1069 5.32 20.65 47.64
CA ASP A 1069 4.21 21.56 47.98
C ASP A 1069 2.86 20.81 47.94
N LEU A 1070 2.71 19.79 47.08
CA LEU A 1070 1.56 18.88 47.03
C LEU A 1070 1.59 17.78 48.11
N GLY A 1071 2.65 17.71 48.93
CA GLY A 1071 2.80 16.69 49.99
C GLY A 1071 3.23 15.30 49.47
N LEU A 1072 3.67 15.20 48.21
CA LEU A 1072 4.08 13.96 47.58
C LEU A 1072 5.59 13.72 47.75
N LYS A 1073 6.01 12.47 47.52
CA LYS A 1073 7.42 12.06 47.58
C LYS A 1073 7.93 11.64 46.20
N THR A 1074 9.22 11.83 45.97
CA THR A 1074 9.90 11.27 44.79
C THR A 1074 10.35 9.84 45.04
N VAL A 1075 10.51 9.05 43.98
CA VAL A 1075 11.11 7.71 44.09
C VAL A 1075 12.59 7.80 44.46
N ALA A 1076 13.35 8.67 43.80
CA ALA A 1076 14.73 8.94 44.17
C ALA A 1076 14.83 9.54 45.58
N ILE A 1077 15.57 8.86 46.46
CA ILE A 1077 15.61 9.10 47.91
C ILE A 1077 16.43 10.35 48.22
N GLU A 1078 17.74 10.30 47.92
CA GLU A 1078 18.70 11.34 48.22
C GLU A 1078 18.55 12.53 47.27
N GLU A 1079 18.61 13.75 47.78
CA GLU A 1079 18.39 14.96 46.97
C GLU A 1079 19.44 15.13 45.86
N GLY A 1080 20.70 14.80 46.16
CA GLY A 1080 21.81 14.84 45.20
C GLY A 1080 21.73 13.78 44.10
N ASP A 1081 20.87 12.78 44.25
CA ASP A 1081 20.71 11.65 43.33
C ASP A 1081 19.45 11.79 42.46
N ARG A 1082 18.86 12.98 42.37
CA ARG A 1082 17.63 13.22 41.59
C ARG A 1082 17.97 13.82 40.24
N SER A 1083 17.51 13.19 39.17
CA SER A 1083 17.76 13.69 37.81
C SER A 1083 17.20 15.09 37.56
N HIS A 1084 17.90 15.83 36.71
CA HIS A 1084 17.48 17.08 36.08
C HIS A 1084 16.62 16.89 34.83
N ALA A 1085 16.52 15.68 34.28
CA ALA A 1085 15.79 15.42 33.03
C ALA A 1085 14.35 14.91 33.28
N MET A 1086 14.12 14.22 34.40
CA MET A 1086 12.80 13.68 34.74
C MET A 1086 12.62 13.47 36.25
N THR A 1087 11.37 13.42 36.73
CA THR A 1087 11.03 13.14 38.13
C THR A 1087 10.03 11.97 38.20
N ALA A 1088 10.35 10.95 38.98
CA ALA A 1088 9.41 9.88 39.36
C ALA A 1088 8.74 10.24 40.69
N ILE A 1089 7.40 10.25 40.73
CA ILE A 1089 6.58 10.81 41.80
C ILE A 1089 5.65 9.73 42.34
N TYR A 1090 5.79 9.38 43.63
CA TYR A 1090 4.85 8.49 44.32
C TYR A 1090 3.47 9.13 44.37
N LEU A 1091 2.46 8.32 44.07
CA LEU A 1091 1.06 8.69 44.27
C LEU A 1091 0.67 8.44 45.74
N PRO A 1092 -0.32 9.16 46.27
CA PRO A 1092 -0.93 8.84 47.56
C PRO A 1092 -1.49 7.41 47.56
N ASP A 1093 -1.49 6.72 48.72
CA ASP A 1093 -1.88 5.30 48.82
C ASP A 1093 -3.29 4.98 48.28
N LYS A 1094 -4.19 5.98 48.24
CA LYS A 1094 -5.56 5.85 47.74
C LYS A 1094 -5.74 6.18 46.26
N VAL A 1095 -4.68 6.59 45.56
CA VAL A 1095 -4.73 7.03 44.16
C VAL A 1095 -3.97 6.04 43.30
N ALA A 1096 -4.66 5.31 42.42
CA ALA A 1096 -4.02 4.40 41.49
C ALA A 1096 -3.51 5.14 40.25
N VAL A 1097 -2.46 4.58 39.62
CA VAL A 1097 -1.92 5.07 38.34
C VAL A 1097 -3.02 5.10 37.26
N THR A 1098 -3.91 4.11 37.26
CA THR A 1098 -5.04 3.99 36.33
C THR A 1098 -6.07 5.10 36.47
N ASP A 1099 -6.14 5.75 37.63
CA ASP A 1099 -7.14 6.79 37.89
C ASP A 1099 -6.60 8.18 37.54
N VAL A 1100 -5.31 8.43 37.83
CA VAL A 1100 -4.69 9.75 37.65
C VAL A 1100 -4.25 10.02 36.21
N LEU A 1101 -3.76 9.01 35.47
CA LEU A 1101 -3.25 9.21 34.10
C LEU A 1101 -4.35 9.67 33.11
N PRO A 1102 -5.57 9.09 33.10
CA PRO A 1102 -6.65 9.59 32.24
C PRO A 1102 -7.07 11.03 32.57
N LYS A 1103 -7.03 11.42 33.84
CA LYS A 1103 -7.36 12.80 34.29
C LYS A 1103 -6.30 13.82 33.90
N LEU A 1104 -5.03 13.41 33.89
CA LEU A 1104 -3.95 14.23 33.32
C LEU A 1104 -4.14 14.38 31.80
N LEU A 1105 -4.48 13.29 31.10
CA LEU A 1105 -4.72 13.31 29.66
C LEU A 1105 -5.88 14.22 29.27
N SER A 1106 -7.00 14.19 30.02
CA SER A 1106 -8.15 15.08 29.78
C SER A 1106 -7.82 16.56 29.97
N LYS A 1107 -6.70 16.87 30.65
CA LYS A 1107 -6.15 18.22 30.83
C LYS A 1107 -5.04 18.55 29.83
N GLY A 1108 -4.84 17.70 28.82
CA GLY A 1108 -3.85 17.91 27.75
C GLY A 1108 -2.41 17.65 28.18
N VAL A 1109 -2.17 16.89 29.25
CA VAL A 1109 -0.83 16.53 29.76
C VAL A 1109 -0.67 15.02 29.86
N ILE A 1110 0.44 14.49 29.34
CA ILE A 1110 0.71 13.04 29.35
C ILE A 1110 1.89 12.74 30.26
N PHE A 1111 1.65 11.96 31.32
CA PHE A 1111 2.69 11.34 32.14
C PHE A 1111 2.76 9.85 31.83
N ALA A 1112 3.86 9.20 32.20
CA ALA A 1112 4.00 7.76 32.06
C ALA A 1112 3.80 7.05 33.41
N GLY A 1113 3.25 5.83 33.39
CA GLY A 1113 3.21 4.97 34.57
C GLY A 1113 4.60 4.49 35.01
N GLY A 1114 4.69 3.90 36.21
CA GLY A 1114 5.92 3.31 36.74
C GLY A 1114 6.38 2.07 35.96
N LEU A 1115 7.69 1.80 36.01
CA LEU A 1115 8.33 0.64 35.36
C LEU A 1115 9.15 -0.24 36.31
N HIS A 1116 9.53 0.27 37.48
CA HIS A 1116 10.33 -0.48 38.43
C HIS A 1116 9.55 -1.69 38.95
N LYS A 1117 10.11 -2.90 38.80
CA LYS A 1117 9.43 -4.19 39.02
C LYS A 1117 8.68 -4.31 40.35
N GLU A 1118 9.20 -3.72 41.42
CA GLU A 1118 8.62 -3.80 42.77
C GLU A 1118 7.54 -2.76 43.07
N ILE A 1119 7.50 -1.63 42.34
CA ILE A 1119 6.68 -0.47 42.71
C ILE A 1119 5.90 0.14 41.53
N ALA A 1120 5.89 -0.51 40.35
CA ALA A 1120 5.35 0.04 39.10
C ALA A 1120 3.94 0.65 39.21
N THR A 1121 3.09 0.10 40.08
CA THR A 1121 1.69 0.54 40.29
C THR A 1121 1.53 1.74 41.23
N ARG A 1122 2.60 2.23 41.86
CA ARG A 1122 2.54 3.20 42.98
C ARG A 1122 3.01 4.61 42.63
N TYR A 1123 3.49 4.85 41.41
CA TYR A 1123 4.10 6.12 41.04
C TYR A 1123 3.93 6.43 39.55
N VAL A 1124 4.06 7.70 39.20
CA VAL A 1124 4.06 8.21 37.83
C VAL A 1124 5.38 8.90 37.50
N ARG A 1125 5.66 9.07 36.22
CA ARG A 1125 6.90 9.64 35.71
C ARG A 1125 6.63 10.89 34.88
N PHE A 1126 7.22 11.99 35.32
CA PHE A 1126 7.18 13.31 34.71
C PHE A 1126 8.48 13.56 33.96
N GLY A 1127 8.45 13.67 32.64
CA GLY A 1127 9.59 14.13 31.83
C GLY A 1127 9.65 15.65 31.74
N HIS A 1128 10.79 16.26 32.06
CA HIS A 1128 11.04 17.70 31.94
C HIS A 1128 12.38 17.91 31.23
N MET A 1129 12.43 17.60 29.94
CA MET A 1129 13.66 17.61 29.15
C MET A 1129 13.43 18.13 27.73
N GLY A 1130 14.50 18.65 27.10
CA GLY A 1130 14.43 19.14 25.73
C GLY A 1130 13.51 20.36 25.60
N VAL A 1131 12.68 20.42 24.55
CA VAL A 1131 11.89 21.63 24.23
C VAL A 1131 10.91 22.05 25.33
N SER A 1132 10.45 21.13 26.19
CA SER A 1132 9.56 21.46 27.31
C SER A 1132 10.23 22.33 28.37
N VAL A 1133 11.57 22.32 28.42
CA VAL A 1133 12.39 23.15 29.32
C VAL A 1133 13.03 24.31 28.55
N MET A 1134 13.56 24.03 27.36
CA MET A 1134 14.41 24.98 26.64
C MET A 1134 13.64 26.06 25.87
N ASP A 1135 12.36 25.84 25.58
CA ASP A 1135 11.50 26.86 24.96
C ASP A 1135 10.59 27.51 26.01
N ALA A 1136 10.99 28.70 26.45
CA ALA A 1136 10.28 29.48 27.46
C ALA A 1136 8.83 29.84 27.07
N LYS A 1137 8.45 29.82 25.78
CA LYS A 1137 7.12 30.20 25.32
C LYS A 1137 6.05 29.14 25.60
N ARG A 1138 6.43 27.87 25.78
CA ARG A 1138 5.48 26.74 25.82
C ARG A 1138 4.78 26.57 27.18
N ASN A 1139 5.46 26.97 28.27
CA ASN A 1139 5.01 26.81 29.67
C ASN A 1139 4.54 25.36 30.00
N ASP A 1140 5.12 24.35 29.34
CA ASP A 1140 4.69 22.95 29.46
C ASP A 1140 4.86 22.42 30.89
N VAL A 1141 6.00 22.71 31.54
CA VAL A 1141 6.27 22.32 32.93
C VAL A 1141 5.25 22.94 33.89
N GLY A 1142 4.84 24.19 33.66
CA GLY A 1142 3.84 24.86 34.50
C GLY A 1142 2.45 24.24 34.35
N LYS A 1143 2.02 23.98 33.12
CA LYS A 1143 0.75 23.29 32.83
C LYS A 1143 0.72 21.90 33.45
N ALA A 1144 1.81 21.15 33.33
CA ALA A 1144 1.93 19.80 33.90
C ALA A 1144 1.84 19.79 35.43
N ILE A 1145 2.44 20.77 36.12
CA ILE A 1145 2.32 20.93 37.57
C ILE A 1145 0.87 21.24 37.98
N GLY A 1146 0.21 22.17 37.29
CA GLY A 1146 -1.19 22.51 37.54
C GLY A 1146 -2.13 21.32 37.35
N ALA A 1147 -1.98 20.63 36.22
CA ALA A 1147 -2.77 19.44 35.89
C ALA A 1147 -2.57 18.31 36.91
N LEU A 1148 -1.36 18.13 37.44
CA LEU A 1148 -1.10 17.14 38.49
C LEU A 1148 -1.87 17.46 39.78
N GLY A 1149 -1.86 18.73 40.22
CA GLY A 1149 -2.62 19.15 41.41
C GLY A 1149 -4.12 18.93 41.26
N GLU A 1150 -4.69 19.35 40.12
CA GLU A 1150 -6.12 19.17 39.82
C GLU A 1150 -6.51 17.69 39.67
N ALA A 1151 -5.71 16.89 38.96
CA ALA A 1151 -5.98 15.46 38.78
C ALA A 1151 -5.97 14.70 40.10
N LEU A 1152 -5.06 15.05 41.02
CA LEU A 1152 -5.03 14.47 42.36
C LEU A 1152 -6.26 14.87 43.18
N ALA A 1153 -6.66 16.15 43.14
CA ALA A 1153 -7.87 16.63 43.81
C ALA A 1153 -9.13 15.88 43.34
N GLU A 1154 -9.25 15.66 42.03
CA GLU A 1154 -10.35 14.88 41.47
C GLU A 1154 -10.29 13.37 41.76
N CYS A 1155 -9.12 12.85 42.14
CA CYS A 1155 -8.98 11.51 42.71
C CYS A 1155 -9.29 11.47 44.22
N GLY A 1156 -9.82 12.56 44.79
CA GLY A 1156 -10.16 12.66 46.20
C GLY A 1156 -8.97 12.90 47.13
N TYR A 1157 -7.81 13.29 46.60
CA TYR A 1157 -6.67 13.68 47.42
C TYR A 1157 -6.79 15.14 47.87
N SER A 1158 -6.85 15.35 49.18
CA SER A 1158 -6.68 16.66 49.81
C SER A 1158 -5.42 16.60 50.66
N LYS A 1159 -4.56 17.62 50.54
CA LYS A 1159 -3.39 17.74 51.39
C LYS A 1159 -3.84 17.91 52.85
N ALA A 1160 -3.33 17.07 53.74
CA ALA A 1160 -3.58 17.16 55.18
C ALA A 1160 -2.87 18.36 55.81
#